data_AF-A0A399FB76-F1
#
_entry.id   AF-A0A399FB76-F1
#
_cell.length_a   1.000
_cell.length_b   1.000
_cell.length_c   1.000
_cell.angle_alpha   90.00
_cell.angle_beta   90.00
_cell.angle_gamma   90.00
#
_symmetry.space_group_name_H-M   'P 1'
#
loop_
_entity.id
_entity.type
_entity.pdbx_description
1 polymer ?
#
loop_
_entity_poly.entity_id
_entity_poly.type
_entity_poly.pdbx_seq_one_letter_code
_entity_poly.pdbx_strand_id
1 'polypeptide(L)'
;MRKWIWIVGLAALAACNQQPNTPQVLKPGGWVEIDQKLDVNVVFVGFQEGRGENQINPRVFQSGLPTSYQTLNRYPNFYGLKEYTGNNFDFNYKIKFADTAFADKLFAYLSSIAVPKPLTTYQRSYNCQKNLANPNDPSTDLPCPAAATNTALQIPDTPSSNHWIDAASVEQWLVQNAPSIGVDPTKYTVFFLNWYGRPDFRFHVYTKTDDPDPDTGYNFGQERASRKMIAWGGTPANPSGAVGRVWFVDLSAGPERWSDNWDITRADVDGDQVTDYRIPPFWEYGSLKPTYRPFNNLSGDLAKITRYVAVNLLFTPSPLYRVQITPPLMPSNIQVTVSVYQGDPTVDGSSFIQSGLMNTRWNALQPVNRFSTKISSIPYTAAAKQAYDCVATQNPCDPGSQISQAGGDLFLYNFAQLPGVLSANQTPGTDYQVPVFAYHEPNPDPNVPEPFLGLADDDWTTGTQSMVYAIDSQADRALGYGFTTTLIHEVGHHTALSHPHDGYDPGEDVDYGAGGPFYYAQLGDESHSIMSYIDLSSEFGQFNRDSMNRYLVAAYLNQANAILKVAADSGQSNSIQAQVLNADASARRALASYQAMNYDGAAQQAKAAYSAVVAAVQSAGVSIPKFVWYEGFTLFSTAASTVMRNILHSQGLRKQGVVGQSLSGTRILHYFPIDDTRWAERRNLP
;
A
#
# COMPACT_ATOMS: atom_id res chain seq x y z
N MET A 1 15.59 73.35 20.51
CA MET A 1 15.74 72.08 21.28
C MET A 1 16.33 71.03 20.35
N ARG A 2 17.36 70.27 20.76
CA ARG A 2 17.96 69.20 19.95
C ARG A 2 17.08 67.95 20.02
N LYS A 3 16.81 67.29 18.88
CA LYS A 3 16.38 65.88 18.85
C LYS A 3 17.44 65.07 18.12
N TRP A 4 17.85 63.98 18.75
CA TRP A 4 18.92 63.11 18.27
C TRP A 4 18.36 62.09 17.28
N ILE A 5 19.11 61.83 16.21
CA ILE A 5 18.90 60.69 15.33
C ILE A 5 19.72 59.53 15.89
N TRP A 6 19.05 58.42 16.23
CA TRP A 6 19.72 57.14 16.51
C TRP A 6 19.61 56.26 15.28
N ILE A 7 20.73 56.07 14.58
CA ILE A 7 20.89 54.99 13.59
C ILE A 7 21.38 53.77 14.36
N VAL A 8 20.52 52.75 14.50
CA VAL A 8 20.93 51.43 15.00
C VAL A 8 21.47 50.63 13.83
N GLY A 9 22.78 50.53 13.72
CA GLY A 9 23.44 49.65 12.76
C GLY A 9 23.36 48.19 13.23
N LEU A 10 22.49 47.40 12.60
CA LEU A 10 22.48 45.94 12.74
C LEU A 10 23.63 45.34 11.94
N ALA A 11 24.78 45.19 12.59
CA ALA A 11 25.89 44.41 12.05
C ALA A 11 25.53 42.92 12.12
N ALA A 12 25.20 42.31 10.98
CA ALA A 12 25.02 40.88 10.87
C ALA A 12 26.38 40.19 11.10
N LEU A 13 26.58 39.63 12.30
CA LEU A 13 27.69 38.72 12.57
C LEU A 13 27.47 37.43 11.77
N ALA A 14 28.12 37.35 10.60
CA ALA A 14 28.29 36.12 9.87
C ALA A 14 29.15 35.17 10.72
N ALA A 15 28.50 34.30 11.49
CA ALA A 15 29.18 33.21 12.17
C ALA A 15 29.76 32.29 11.09
N CYS A 16 31.09 32.28 10.94
CA CYS A 16 31.80 31.28 10.16
C CYS A 16 31.58 29.91 10.80
N ASN A 17 30.51 29.24 10.37
CA ASN A 17 30.18 27.89 10.78
C ASN A 17 31.21 26.95 10.12
N GLN A 18 32.34 26.73 10.81
CA GLN A 18 33.38 25.84 10.31
C GLN A 18 32.76 24.45 10.07
N GLN A 19 32.85 23.96 8.83
CA GLN A 19 32.45 22.58 8.55
C GLN A 19 33.30 21.66 9.44
N PRO A 20 32.70 20.63 10.07
CA PRO A 20 33.46 19.67 10.86
C PRO A 20 34.49 18.97 9.97
N ASN A 21 35.71 18.77 10.48
CA ASN A 21 36.80 18.12 9.75
C ASN A 21 36.57 16.61 9.51
N THR A 22 35.49 16.06 10.06
CA THR A 22 35.06 14.66 9.92
C THR A 22 33.56 14.59 9.60
N PRO A 23 33.12 13.66 8.74
CA PRO A 23 31.70 13.37 8.53
C PRO A 23 30.97 13.04 9.84
N GLN A 24 29.70 13.41 9.95
CA GLN A 24 28.88 13.17 11.16
C GLN A 24 27.86 12.04 10.95
N VAL A 25 27.27 11.97 9.76
CA VAL A 25 26.26 10.99 9.35
C VAL A 25 26.91 9.88 8.55
N LEU A 26 27.69 10.23 7.51
CA LEU A 26 28.27 9.26 6.60
C LEU A 26 29.53 8.61 7.20
N LYS A 27 29.50 7.29 7.38
CA LYS A 27 30.56 6.51 8.03
C LYS A 27 30.85 5.26 7.18
N PRO A 28 32.09 5.01 6.73
CA PRO A 28 32.43 3.81 5.95
C PRO A 28 31.94 2.52 6.63
N GLY A 29 30.99 1.83 6.00
CA GLY A 29 30.39 0.58 6.50
C GLY A 29 29.47 0.73 7.72
N GLY A 30 29.18 1.95 8.16
CA GLY A 30 28.25 2.21 9.26
C GLY A 30 26.79 2.12 8.84
N TRP A 31 25.93 1.69 9.75
CA TRP A 31 24.49 1.74 9.59
C TRP A 31 23.91 3.05 10.16
N VAL A 32 22.93 3.62 9.48
CA VAL A 32 22.15 4.78 9.89
C VAL A 32 20.76 4.28 10.25
N GLU A 33 20.42 4.45 11.53
CA GLU A 33 19.04 4.42 12.00
C GLU A 33 18.52 5.86 12.11
N ILE A 34 17.27 6.06 11.74
CA ILE A 34 16.60 7.36 11.73
C ILE A 34 15.46 7.30 12.75
N ASP A 35 15.75 7.73 13.97
CA ASP A 35 14.76 7.89 15.03
C ASP A 35 13.92 9.14 14.77
N GLN A 36 12.61 9.00 14.59
CA GLN A 36 11.69 10.12 14.44
C GLN A 36 10.58 10.12 15.49
N LYS A 37 10.42 11.27 16.15
CA LYS A 37 9.29 11.53 17.05
C LYS A 37 8.11 12.00 16.22
N LEU A 38 7.06 11.19 16.16
CA LEU A 38 5.83 11.49 15.42
C LEU A 38 4.72 11.92 16.36
N ASP A 39 4.31 13.18 16.21
CA ASP A 39 3.03 13.63 16.74
C ASP A 39 1.90 12.99 15.93
N VAL A 40 1.04 12.21 16.60
CA VAL A 40 -0.17 11.63 16.00
C VAL A 40 -1.38 12.24 16.69
N ASN A 41 -2.15 13.05 15.96
CA ASN A 41 -3.38 13.64 16.49
C ASN A 41 -4.52 12.61 16.38
N VAL A 42 -5.29 12.45 17.45
CA VAL A 42 -6.52 11.66 17.47
C VAL A 42 -7.65 12.60 17.86
N VAL A 43 -8.55 12.89 16.93
CA VAL A 43 -9.60 13.90 17.11
C VAL A 43 -10.96 13.24 17.09
N PHE A 44 -11.66 13.28 18.22
CA PHE A 44 -13.04 12.83 18.33
C PHE A 44 -14.01 13.99 18.09
N VAL A 45 -14.89 13.87 17.10
CA VAL A 45 -15.90 14.88 16.74
C VAL A 45 -17.29 14.29 16.93
N GLY A 46 -18.10 14.88 17.80
CA GLY A 46 -19.45 14.36 18.13
C GLY A 46 -19.48 13.18 19.11
N PHE A 47 -18.34 12.80 19.70
CA PHE A 47 -18.26 11.87 20.83
C PHE A 47 -18.20 12.61 22.17
N GLN A 48 -18.61 11.92 23.24
CA GLN A 48 -18.42 12.37 24.62
C GLN A 48 -17.26 11.63 25.28
N GLU A 49 -16.45 12.33 26.06
CA GLU A 49 -15.49 11.69 26.98
C GLU A 49 -16.25 11.07 28.15
N GLY A 50 -15.88 9.84 28.56
CA GLY A 50 -16.51 9.18 29.69
C GLY A 50 -16.18 7.71 29.84
N ARG A 51 -17.14 6.92 30.34
CA ARG A 51 -17.01 5.47 30.59
C ARG A 51 -18.22 4.64 30.17
N GLY A 52 -19.27 5.27 29.65
CA GLY A 52 -20.40 4.57 29.04
C GLY A 52 -19.99 3.85 27.75
N GLU A 53 -20.82 2.91 27.32
CA GLU A 53 -20.55 2.03 26.16
C GLU A 53 -20.50 2.81 24.82
N ASN A 54 -21.15 3.97 24.79
CA ASN A 54 -21.14 4.94 23.69
C ASN A 54 -20.26 6.19 23.97
N GLN A 55 -19.39 6.13 24.98
CA GLN A 55 -18.45 7.19 25.34
C GLN A 55 -17.00 6.74 25.12
N ILE A 56 -16.11 7.71 24.95
CA ILE A 56 -14.68 7.45 24.81
C ILE A 56 -13.99 7.59 26.16
N ASN A 57 -13.38 6.52 26.64
CA ASN A 57 -12.51 6.48 27.79
C ASN A 57 -11.06 6.61 27.32
N PRO A 58 -10.40 7.78 27.47
CA PRO A 58 -9.08 7.99 26.89
C PRO A 58 -8.02 7.03 27.43
N ARG A 59 -8.17 6.54 28.67
CA ARG A 59 -7.21 5.57 29.25
C ARG A 59 -7.29 4.20 28.60
N VAL A 60 -8.52 3.71 28.35
CA VAL A 60 -8.73 2.44 27.64
C VAL A 60 -8.24 2.57 26.20
N PHE A 61 -8.58 3.68 25.53
CA PHE A 61 -8.12 3.96 24.18
C PHE A 61 -6.59 4.01 24.11
N GLN A 62 -5.92 4.80 24.96
CA GLN A 62 -4.46 4.90 24.99
C GLN A 62 -3.76 3.58 25.31
N SER A 63 -4.37 2.72 26.14
CA SER A 63 -3.78 1.42 26.50
C SER A 63 -3.69 0.42 25.34
N GLY A 64 -4.41 0.66 24.24
CA GLY A 64 -4.33 -0.14 23.02
C GLY A 64 -3.34 0.38 21.97
N LEU A 65 -2.57 1.45 22.26
CA LEU A 65 -1.67 2.10 21.30
C LEU A 65 -0.19 1.76 21.53
N PRO A 66 0.62 1.64 20.47
CA PRO A 66 2.06 1.39 20.55
C PRO A 66 2.83 2.63 21.00
N THR A 67 3.88 2.51 21.82
CA THR A 67 4.71 3.69 22.16
C THR A 67 5.76 4.01 21.10
N SER A 68 6.24 2.99 20.39
CA SER A 68 7.34 3.11 19.44
C SER A 68 7.37 1.90 18.50
N TYR A 69 7.95 2.06 17.31
CA TYR A 69 8.11 1.03 16.29
C TYR A 69 9.49 1.08 15.62
N GLN A 70 9.90 -0.08 15.10
CA GLN A 70 11.01 -0.24 14.16
C GLN A 70 10.49 -1.03 12.96
N THR A 71 10.58 -0.48 11.75
CA THR A 71 10.02 -1.14 10.56
C THR A 71 11.01 -2.11 9.91
N LEU A 72 10.48 -3.14 9.27
CA LEU A 72 11.26 -4.21 8.61
C LEU A 72 10.74 -4.51 7.20
N ASN A 73 11.55 -5.21 6.40
CA ASN A 73 11.11 -5.75 5.12
C ASN A 73 10.30 -7.04 5.38
N ARG A 74 9.00 -7.04 5.08
CA ARG A 74 8.07 -8.11 5.48
C ARG A 74 8.37 -9.46 4.82
N TYR A 75 8.57 -9.51 3.50
CA TYR A 75 8.90 -10.76 2.80
C TYR A 75 10.21 -11.38 3.32
N PRO A 76 11.34 -10.66 3.42
CA PRO A 76 12.54 -11.17 4.07
C PRO A 76 12.26 -11.76 5.46
N ASN A 77 11.47 -11.06 6.30
CA ASN A 77 11.10 -11.55 7.63
C ASN A 77 10.26 -12.86 7.58
N PHE A 78 9.35 -12.99 6.62
CA PHE A 78 8.60 -14.23 6.35
C PHE A 78 9.52 -15.41 5.99
N TYR A 79 10.58 -15.18 5.20
CA TYR A 79 11.64 -16.16 4.95
C TYR A 79 12.61 -16.36 6.13
N GLY A 80 12.39 -15.71 7.28
CA GLY A 80 13.20 -15.80 8.49
C GLY A 80 14.41 -14.86 8.51
N LEU A 81 14.51 -13.93 7.58
CA LEU A 81 15.54 -12.90 7.47
C LEU A 81 15.01 -11.58 8.06
N LYS A 82 15.12 -11.40 9.38
CA LYS A 82 14.65 -10.18 10.06
C LYS A 82 15.53 -8.97 9.69
N GLU A 83 15.12 -8.25 8.66
CA GLU A 83 15.84 -7.11 8.09
C GLU A 83 15.12 -5.78 8.38
N TYR A 84 15.71 -4.95 9.22
CA TYR A 84 15.19 -3.61 9.50
C TYR A 84 15.48 -2.63 8.37
N THR A 85 14.56 -1.68 8.15
CA THR A 85 14.68 -0.61 7.14
C THR A 85 15.70 0.47 7.53
N GLY A 86 15.94 0.64 8.83
CA GLY A 86 16.63 1.80 9.41
C GLY A 86 15.70 2.95 9.78
N ASN A 87 14.37 2.78 9.74
CA ASN A 87 13.39 3.76 10.21
C ASN A 87 12.81 3.34 11.58
N ASN A 88 13.02 4.17 12.59
CA ASN A 88 12.50 4.00 13.96
C ASN A 88 11.53 5.15 14.28
N PHE A 89 10.45 4.86 15.00
CA PHE A 89 9.42 5.85 15.35
C PHE A 89 9.11 5.84 16.85
N ASP A 90 9.04 7.01 17.46
CA ASP A 90 8.45 7.24 18.79
C ASP A 90 7.11 7.97 18.61
N PHE A 91 6.00 7.45 19.13
CA PHE A 91 4.68 8.05 18.95
C PHE A 91 4.27 8.94 20.14
N ASN A 92 3.80 10.14 19.82
CA ASN A 92 3.22 11.08 20.77
C ASN A 92 1.74 11.34 20.42
N TYR A 93 0.84 10.58 21.04
CA TYR A 93 -0.60 10.70 20.77
C TYR A 93 -1.23 11.92 21.43
N LYS A 94 -1.72 12.84 20.60
CA LYS A 94 -2.46 14.03 21.01
C LYS A 94 -3.95 13.77 20.87
N ILE A 95 -4.55 13.21 21.92
CA ILE A 95 -6.00 12.98 21.98
C ILE A 95 -6.72 14.30 22.20
N LYS A 96 -7.77 14.53 21.41
CA LYS A 96 -8.58 15.74 21.47
C LYS A 96 -10.05 15.41 21.23
N PHE A 97 -10.92 16.00 22.05
CA PHE A 97 -12.34 16.13 21.73
C PHE A 97 -12.56 17.50 21.08
N ALA A 98 -13.16 17.53 19.90
CA ALA A 98 -13.58 18.76 19.26
C ALA A 98 -14.76 19.38 20.01
N ASP A 99 -14.82 20.71 20.07
CA ASP A 99 -15.95 21.39 20.69
C ASP A 99 -17.22 21.35 19.82
N THR A 100 -18.35 21.68 20.43
CA THR A 100 -19.66 21.72 19.76
C THR A 100 -19.65 22.64 18.54
N ALA A 101 -18.91 23.76 18.56
CA ALA A 101 -18.89 24.72 17.46
C ALA A 101 -18.12 24.19 16.23
N PHE A 102 -17.08 23.38 16.43
CA PHE A 102 -16.43 22.66 15.34
C PHE A 102 -17.33 21.53 14.80
N ALA A 103 -17.93 20.74 15.68
CA ALA A 103 -18.86 19.69 15.30
C ALA A 103 -20.06 20.22 14.50
N ASP A 104 -20.69 21.31 14.95
CA ASP A 104 -21.81 21.97 14.25
C ASP A 104 -21.40 22.43 12.85
N LYS A 105 -20.21 23.02 12.70
CA LYS A 105 -19.70 23.45 11.38
C LYS A 105 -19.41 22.27 10.45
N LEU A 106 -18.84 21.18 10.96
CA LEU A 106 -18.59 19.97 10.18
C LEU A 106 -19.92 19.37 9.71
N PHE A 107 -20.84 19.08 10.62
CA PHE A 107 -22.11 18.42 10.28
C PHE A 107 -23.05 19.30 9.44
N ALA A 108 -22.98 20.64 9.58
CA ALA A 108 -23.60 21.57 8.65
C ALA A 108 -22.95 21.55 7.25
N TYR A 109 -21.62 21.40 7.16
CA TYR A 109 -20.92 21.22 5.89
C TYR A 109 -21.28 19.89 5.23
N LEU A 110 -21.26 18.78 5.97
CA LEU A 110 -21.73 17.46 5.50
C LEU A 110 -23.16 17.57 4.93
N SER A 111 -24.07 18.19 5.67
CA SER A 111 -25.44 18.47 5.22
C SER A 111 -25.54 19.31 3.93
N SER A 112 -24.56 20.18 3.68
CA SER A 112 -24.56 21.10 2.53
C SER A 112 -24.08 20.44 1.23
N ILE A 113 -23.25 19.40 1.32
CA ILE A 113 -22.77 18.62 0.18
C ILE A 113 -23.47 17.25 0.01
N ALA A 114 -24.30 16.86 0.98
CA ALA A 114 -25.06 15.61 0.97
C ALA A 114 -26.09 15.55 -0.16
N VAL A 115 -25.93 14.58 -1.06
CA VAL A 115 -26.86 14.29 -2.16
C VAL A 115 -27.83 13.19 -1.72
N PRO A 116 -29.16 13.46 -1.64
CA PRO A 116 -30.14 12.43 -1.27
C PRO A 116 -30.17 11.25 -2.24
N LYS A 117 -30.24 10.03 -1.69
CA LYS A 117 -30.24 8.77 -2.42
C LYS A 117 -31.13 7.72 -1.71
N PRO A 118 -31.57 6.68 -2.43
CA PRO A 118 -32.04 5.46 -1.80
C PRO A 118 -30.97 4.83 -0.91
N LEU A 119 -31.39 3.89 -0.04
CA LEU A 119 -30.45 3.06 0.72
C LEU A 119 -29.47 2.34 -0.23
N THR A 120 -28.24 2.13 0.22
CA THR A 120 -27.32 1.19 -0.46
C THR A 120 -27.81 -0.25 -0.28
N THR A 121 -27.33 -1.16 -1.13
CA THR A 121 -27.53 -2.61 -0.95
C THR A 121 -27.18 -3.06 0.46
N TYR A 122 -26.09 -2.53 1.04
CA TYR A 122 -25.60 -2.95 2.36
C TYR A 122 -26.32 -2.30 3.54
N GLN A 123 -26.88 -1.10 3.38
CA GLN A 123 -27.85 -0.54 4.33
C GLN A 123 -29.16 -1.36 4.36
N ARG A 124 -29.62 -1.87 3.20
CA ARG A 124 -30.72 -2.86 3.16
C ARG A 124 -30.31 -4.20 3.73
N SER A 125 -29.12 -4.72 3.42
CA SER A 125 -28.59 -5.97 3.99
C SER A 125 -28.52 -5.91 5.52
N TYR A 126 -28.11 -4.78 6.10
CA TYR A 126 -28.16 -4.54 7.54
C TYR A 126 -29.59 -4.58 8.09
N ASN A 127 -30.55 -3.91 7.46
CA ASN A 127 -31.96 -3.94 7.86
C ASN A 127 -32.58 -5.35 7.86
N CYS A 128 -32.01 -6.28 7.08
CA CYS A 128 -32.50 -7.65 6.91
C CYS A 128 -31.59 -8.72 7.54
N GLN A 129 -30.41 -8.32 8.05
CA GLN A 129 -29.30 -9.18 8.48
C GLN A 129 -29.03 -10.35 7.51
N LYS A 130 -28.98 -10.02 6.22
CA LYS A 130 -28.71 -10.95 5.12
C LYS A 130 -28.08 -10.21 3.95
N ASN A 131 -27.08 -10.80 3.28
CA ASN A 131 -26.52 -10.21 2.07
C ASN A 131 -27.59 -10.18 0.97
N LEU A 132 -27.90 -8.98 0.46
CA LEU A 132 -28.85 -8.74 -0.61
C LEU A 132 -28.19 -8.43 -1.96
N ALA A 133 -26.87 -8.43 -2.08
CA ALA A 133 -26.21 -8.31 -3.38
C ALA A 133 -26.63 -9.48 -4.29
N ASN A 134 -27.09 -9.19 -5.51
CA ASN A 134 -27.44 -10.23 -6.48
C ASN A 134 -26.20 -10.65 -7.27
N PRO A 135 -25.72 -11.91 -7.14
CA PRO A 135 -24.56 -12.37 -7.89
C PRO A 135 -24.80 -12.43 -9.41
N ASN A 136 -26.05 -12.49 -9.87
CA ASN A 136 -26.34 -12.57 -11.31
C ASN A 136 -26.49 -11.20 -11.98
N ASP A 137 -26.64 -10.12 -11.21
CA ASP A 137 -26.82 -8.75 -11.72
C ASP A 137 -26.48 -7.73 -10.61
N PRO A 138 -25.26 -7.17 -10.59
CA PRO A 138 -24.82 -6.23 -9.54
C PRO A 138 -25.54 -4.88 -9.56
N SER A 139 -26.42 -4.61 -10.54
CA SER A 139 -27.30 -3.45 -10.55
C SER A 139 -28.60 -3.66 -9.75
N THR A 140 -28.83 -4.87 -9.24
CA THR A 140 -30.06 -5.26 -8.52
C THR A 140 -29.80 -5.86 -7.14
N ASP A 141 -30.79 -5.73 -6.27
CA ASP A 141 -30.83 -6.35 -4.95
C ASP A 141 -31.77 -7.57 -4.93
N LEU A 142 -31.40 -8.59 -4.17
CA LEU A 142 -32.30 -9.64 -3.73
C LEU A 142 -33.34 -9.07 -2.74
N PRO A 143 -34.59 -9.57 -2.73
CA PRO A 143 -35.61 -9.07 -1.83
C PRO A 143 -35.29 -9.39 -0.36
N CYS A 144 -35.50 -8.39 0.51
CA CYS A 144 -35.43 -8.56 1.95
C CYS A 144 -36.48 -9.61 2.43
N PRO A 145 -36.06 -10.73 3.06
CA PRO A 145 -37.01 -11.77 3.47
C PRO A 145 -37.88 -11.36 4.67
N ALA A 146 -37.30 -10.61 5.60
CA ALA A 146 -37.95 -10.01 6.77
C ALA A 146 -37.02 -8.93 7.35
N ALA A 147 -37.58 -7.98 8.09
CA ALA A 147 -36.79 -7.04 8.88
C ALA A 147 -36.08 -7.78 10.04
N ALA A 148 -34.82 -7.44 10.28
CA ALA A 148 -34.04 -7.98 11.37
C ALA A 148 -34.59 -7.53 12.74
N THR A 149 -34.53 -8.42 13.73
CA THR A 149 -35.00 -8.12 15.10
C THR A 149 -33.87 -7.68 16.03
N ASN A 150 -32.62 -8.03 15.69
CA ASN A 150 -31.43 -7.84 16.50
C ASN A 150 -30.61 -6.56 16.22
N THR A 151 -30.92 -5.80 15.16
CA THR A 151 -30.34 -4.47 14.93
C THR A 151 -30.86 -3.45 15.94
N ALA A 152 -30.01 -2.59 16.49
CA ALA A 152 -30.41 -1.53 17.43
C ALA A 152 -31.40 -0.54 16.80
N LEU A 153 -31.26 -0.30 15.49
CA LEU A 153 -32.05 0.64 14.70
C LEU A 153 -32.42 0.02 13.34
N GLN A 154 -33.60 0.34 12.81
CA GLN A 154 -33.94 0.10 11.41
C GLN A 154 -33.76 1.40 10.63
N ILE A 155 -32.96 1.36 9.57
CA ILE A 155 -32.76 2.50 8.68
C ILE A 155 -34.04 2.66 7.84
N PRO A 156 -34.71 3.84 7.81
CA PRO A 156 -35.93 4.00 7.04
C PRO A 156 -35.67 3.76 5.55
N ASP A 157 -36.42 2.89 4.88
CA ASP A 157 -36.23 2.65 3.45
C ASP A 157 -37.15 3.57 2.62
N THR A 158 -36.63 4.73 2.23
CA THR A 158 -37.30 5.70 1.35
C THR A 158 -36.29 6.25 0.33
N PRO A 159 -36.75 6.80 -0.81
CA PRO A 159 -35.85 7.31 -1.87
C PRO A 159 -34.90 8.45 -1.45
N SER A 160 -35.11 9.05 -0.27
CA SER A 160 -34.29 10.14 0.27
C SER A 160 -33.82 9.90 1.71
N SER A 161 -33.85 8.65 2.18
CA SER A 161 -33.42 8.33 3.55
C SER A 161 -31.91 8.36 3.73
N ASN A 162 -31.17 7.96 2.70
CA ASN A 162 -29.72 7.93 2.68
C ASN A 162 -29.18 9.13 1.89
N HIS A 163 -27.91 9.44 2.10
CA HIS A 163 -27.20 10.50 1.38
C HIS A 163 -25.84 9.99 0.94
N TRP A 164 -25.39 10.40 -0.24
CA TRP A 164 -23.98 10.27 -0.62
C TRP A 164 -23.26 11.58 -0.32
N ILE A 165 -22.08 11.47 0.28
CA ILE A 165 -21.23 12.61 0.67
C ILE A 165 -19.87 12.40 0.02
N ASP A 166 -19.36 13.42 -0.69
CA ASP A 166 -18.05 13.33 -1.31
C ASP A 166 -16.93 13.29 -0.26
N ALA A 167 -16.19 12.19 -0.24
CA ALA A 167 -15.24 11.88 0.83
C ALA A 167 -13.98 12.77 0.77
N ALA A 168 -13.51 13.08 -0.45
CA ALA A 168 -12.35 13.94 -0.67
C ALA A 168 -12.63 15.39 -0.23
N SER A 169 -13.84 15.90 -0.50
CA SER A 169 -14.31 17.21 -0.02
C SER A 169 -14.36 17.30 1.51
N VAL A 170 -14.69 16.20 2.20
CA VAL A 170 -14.71 16.15 3.67
C VAL A 170 -13.32 16.07 4.27
N GLU A 171 -12.42 15.26 3.70
CA GLU A 171 -10.99 15.30 4.05
C GLU A 171 -10.43 16.71 3.87
N GLN A 172 -10.69 17.35 2.72
CA GLN A 172 -10.21 18.70 2.43
C GLN A 172 -10.75 19.72 3.43
N TRP A 173 -12.03 19.62 3.82
CA TRP A 173 -12.60 20.48 4.85
C TRP A 173 -11.93 20.27 6.21
N LEU A 174 -11.68 19.02 6.61
CA LEU A 174 -10.98 18.70 7.85
C LEU A 174 -9.56 19.26 7.85
N VAL A 175 -8.80 19.10 6.76
CA VAL A 175 -7.47 19.70 6.57
C VAL A 175 -7.51 21.22 6.75
N GLN A 176 -8.48 21.90 6.13
CA GLN A 176 -8.60 23.37 6.20
C GLN A 176 -9.04 23.89 7.57
N ASN A 177 -9.87 23.14 8.31
CA ASN A 177 -10.48 23.61 9.55
C ASN A 177 -9.81 23.08 10.83
N ALA A 178 -9.00 22.01 10.76
CA ALA A 178 -8.22 21.47 11.87
C ALA A 178 -7.41 22.54 12.66
N PRO A 179 -6.79 23.56 12.04
CA PRO A 179 -6.09 24.61 12.77
C PRO A 179 -7.00 25.44 13.70
N SER A 180 -8.30 25.56 13.40
CA SER A 180 -9.25 26.30 14.27
C SER A 180 -9.45 25.64 15.63
N ILE A 181 -9.16 24.34 15.73
CA ILE A 181 -9.14 23.57 16.98
C ILE A 181 -7.71 23.24 17.42
N GLY A 182 -6.69 23.92 16.87
CA GLY A 182 -5.29 23.75 17.26
C GLY A 182 -4.67 22.41 16.86
N VAL A 183 -5.20 21.77 15.82
CA VAL A 183 -4.63 20.56 15.21
C VAL A 183 -3.87 20.95 13.94
N ASP A 184 -2.61 20.53 13.84
CA ASP A 184 -1.78 20.75 12.65
C ASP A 184 -2.04 19.62 11.63
N PRO A 185 -2.72 19.90 10.50
CA PRO A 185 -3.07 18.90 9.50
C PRO A 185 -1.85 18.39 8.72
N THR A 186 -0.67 19.01 8.86
CA THR A 186 0.58 18.51 8.28
C THR A 186 1.20 17.38 9.09
N LYS A 187 0.65 17.08 10.27
CA LYS A 187 0.96 15.91 11.11
C LYS A 187 -0.08 14.82 10.92
N TYR A 188 0.32 13.57 11.12
CA TYR A 188 -0.58 12.43 11.04
C TYR A 188 -1.76 12.62 11.99
N THR A 189 -2.96 12.55 11.44
CA THR A 189 -4.19 12.91 12.14
C THR A 189 -5.29 11.94 11.75
N VAL A 190 -5.85 11.24 12.73
CA VAL A 190 -7.10 10.49 12.59
C VAL A 190 -8.25 11.30 13.19
N PHE A 191 -9.32 11.50 12.41
CA PHE A 191 -10.59 12.03 12.89
C PHE A 191 -11.61 10.91 13.05
N PHE A 192 -12.09 10.67 14.26
CA PHE A 192 -13.28 9.86 14.49
C PHE A 192 -14.50 10.78 14.51
N LEU A 193 -15.45 10.52 13.62
CA LEU A 193 -16.69 11.28 13.49
C LEU A 193 -17.88 10.48 14.02
N ASN A 194 -18.81 11.18 14.68
CA ASN A 194 -20.13 10.67 15.04
C ASN A 194 -21.18 11.78 14.94
N TRP A 195 -22.01 11.72 13.90
CA TRP A 195 -23.19 12.57 13.72
C TRP A 195 -24.42 12.00 14.45
N TYR A 196 -24.44 10.71 14.76
CA TYR A 196 -25.62 10.05 15.34
C TYR A 196 -25.99 10.63 16.72
N GLY A 197 -27.30 10.76 16.94
CA GLY A 197 -27.88 11.36 18.16
C GLY A 197 -28.08 12.89 18.07
N ARG A 198 -27.61 13.56 17.00
CA ARG A 198 -27.90 14.98 16.76
C ARG A 198 -29.27 15.19 16.08
N PRO A 199 -29.96 16.31 16.31
CA PRO A 199 -31.24 16.62 15.64
C PRO A 199 -31.13 16.84 14.12
N ASP A 200 -29.93 17.12 13.62
CA ASP A 200 -29.63 17.32 12.19
C ASP A 200 -29.06 16.07 11.50
N PHE A 201 -28.99 14.93 12.21
CA PHE A 201 -28.46 13.66 11.69
C PHE A 201 -29.16 13.21 10.41
N ARG A 202 -28.35 12.65 9.49
CA ARG A 202 -28.80 12.00 8.27
C ARG A 202 -28.08 10.66 8.13
N PHE A 203 -28.80 9.60 7.75
CA PHE A 203 -28.14 8.39 7.26
C PHE A 203 -27.39 8.74 5.97
N HIS A 204 -26.15 8.28 5.88
CA HIS A 204 -25.26 8.62 4.79
C HIS A 204 -24.19 7.55 4.57
N VAL A 205 -23.57 7.59 3.40
CA VAL A 205 -22.31 6.90 3.07
C VAL A 205 -21.39 7.89 2.40
N TYR A 206 -20.09 7.66 2.51
CA TYR A 206 -19.09 8.41 1.77
C TYR A 206 -18.86 7.79 0.39
N THR A 207 -18.51 8.63 -0.58
CA THR A 207 -18.27 8.26 -1.97
C THR A 207 -17.10 9.05 -2.55
N LYS A 208 -16.41 8.47 -3.52
CA LYS A 208 -15.52 9.18 -4.44
C LYS A 208 -15.88 8.75 -5.84
N THR A 209 -16.26 9.68 -6.71
CA THR A 209 -16.89 9.37 -8.02
C THR A 209 -16.25 10.10 -9.19
N ASP A 210 -15.04 10.61 -9.03
CA ASP A 210 -14.35 11.52 -9.96
C ASP A 210 -13.11 10.90 -10.64
N ASP A 211 -12.82 9.62 -10.37
CA ASP A 211 -11.64 8.89 -10.87
C ASP A 211 -12.09 7.51 -11.39
N PRO A 212 -12.72 7.45 -12.58
CA PRO A 212 -13.04 6.20 -13.24
C PRO A 212 -11.76 5.50 -13.72
N ASP A 213 -11.82 4.18 -13.90
CA ASP A 213 -10.71 3.42 -14.47
C ASP A 213 -10.34 3.98 -15.86
N PRO A 214 -9.04 4.25 -16.13
CA PRO A 214 -8.62 4.96 -17.32
C PRO A 214 -8.73 4.14 -18.61
N ASP A 215 -8.79 2.81 -18.53
CA ASP A 215 -8.82 1.91 -19.69
C ASP A 215 -10.27 1.56 -20.08
N THR A 216 -11.13 1.34 -19.09
CA THR A 216 -12.53 0.94 -19.30
C THR A 216 -13.53 2.10 -19.21
N GLY A 217 -13.16 3.19 -18.53
CA GLY A 217 -14.06 4.29 -18.16
C GLY A 217 -15.05 3.94 -17.03
N TYR A 218 -14.93 2.76 -16.42
CA TYR A 218 -15.85 2.29 -15.38
C TYR A 218 -15.63 3.04 -14.06
N ASN A 219 -16.72 3.53 -13.45
CA ASN A 219 -16.67 4.34 -12.25
C ASN A 219 -17.11 3.54 -11.02
N PHE A 220 -16.18 2.81 -10.41
CA PHE A 220 -16.43 1.94 -9.27
C PHE A 220 -17.19 2.63 -8.13
N GLY A 221 -16.79 3.86 -7.77
CA GLY A 221 -17.42 4.61 -6.69
C GLY A 221 -18.80 5.19 -7.00
N GLN A 222 -19.13 5.40 -8.26
CA GLN A 222 -20.49 5.71 -8.70
C GLN A 222 -21.33 4.42 -8.72
N GLU A 223 -20.93 3.45 -9.54
CA GLU A 223 -21.77 2.33 -9.98
C GLU A 223 -21.94 1.22 -8.93
N ARG A 224 -20.92 0.92 -8.11
CA ARG A 224 -20.96 -0.24 -7.20
C ARG A 224 -21.38 0.13 -5.78
N ALA A 225 -22.34 -0.62 -5.23
CA ALA A 225 -22.77 -0.47 -3.84
C ALA A 225 -21.70 -0.94 -2.83
N SER A 226 -20.77 -1.82 -3.24
CA SER A 226 -19.65 -2.31 -2.42
C SER A 226 -18.50 -1.32 -2.26
N ARG A 227 -18.54 -0.17 -2.96
CA ARG A 227 -17.51 0.89 -2.95
C ARG A 227 -18.01 2.17 -2.27
N LYS A 228 -18.92 2.00 -1.32
CA LYS A 228 -19.48 3.06 -0.48
C LYS A 228 -18.80 2.93 0.88
N MET A 229 -18.41 4.06 1.48
CA MET A 229 -17.39 4.11 2.53
C MET A 229 -17.94 4.69 3.83
N ILE A 230 -17.24 4.46 4.94
CA ILE A 230 -17.35 5.20 6.20
C ILE A 230 -16.10 6.03 6.54
N ALA A 231 -15.02 5.85 5.79
CA ALA A 231 -13.72 6.49 6.00
C ALA A 231 -13.16 7.06 4.69
N TRP A 232 -12.21 8.00 4.81
CA TRP A 232 -11.37 8.46 3.68
C TRP A 232 -10.16 9.24 4.17
N GLY A 233 -9.11 9.31 3.35
CA GLY A 233 -8.01 10.24 3.57
C GLY A 233 -6.72 9.93 2.82
N GLY A 234 -5.72 10.78 3.00
CA GLY A 234 -4.41 10.66 2.36
C GLY A 234 -4.37 11.25 0.94
N THR A 235 -5.32 12.09 0.55
CA THR A 235 -5.32 12.74 -0.76
C THR A 235 -4.05 13.59 -0.93
N PRO A 236 -3.26 13.41 -2.00
CA PRO A 236 -2.06 14.19 -2.24
C PRO A 236 -2.34 15.70 -2.26
N ALA A 237 -1.37 16.51 -1.81
CA ALA A 237 -1.45 17.95 -2.03
C ALA A 237 -1.44 18.28 -3.52
N ASN A 238 -2.33 19.15 -3.95
CA ASN A 238 -2.14 19.89 -5.20
C ASN A 238 -0.78 20.61 -5.18
N PRO A 239 -0.11 20.85 -6.33
CA PRO A 239 1.25 21.44 -6.37
C PRO A 239 1.42 22.81 -5.70
N SER A 240 0.33 23.50 -5.37
CA SER A 240 0.28 24.79 -4.65
C SER A 240 -0.35 24.70 -3.25
N GLY A 241 -0.78 23.52 -2.81
CA GLY A 241 -1.46 23.26 -1.54
C GLY A 241 -0.50 22.83 -0.42
N ALA A 242 -0.95 22.97 0.82
CA ALA A 242 -0.28 22.35 1.96
C ALA A 242 -0.56 20.85 2.01
N VAL A 243 0.43 20.05 2.41
CA VAL A 243 0.27 18.60 2.62
C VAL A 243 -0.64 18.33 3.81
N GLY A 244 -1.82 17.76 3.53
CA GLY A 244 -2.68 17.15 4.54
C GLY A 244 -2.26 15.71 4.82
N ARG A 245 -2.19 15.34 6.10
CA ARG A 245 -1.95 13.97 6.58
C ARG A 245 -3.13 13.51 7.43
N VAL A 246 -4.32 13.69 6.86
CA VAL A 246 -5.61 13.46 7.50
C VAL A 246 -6.23 12.19 6.96
N TRP A 247 -6.75 11.38 7.87
CA TRP A 247 -7.67 10.28 7.58
C TRP A 247 -8.84 10.39 8.55
N PHE A 248 -10.07 10.12 8.11
CA PHE A 248 -11.24 10.14 8.98
C PHE A 248 -12.00 8.81 8.89
N VAL A 249 -12.69 8.47 9.98
CA VAL A 249 -13.63 7.35 10.09
C VAL A 249 -14.90 7.86 10.77
N ASP A 250 -16.04 7.74 10.11
CA ASP A 250 -17.33 8.14 10.63
C ASP A 250 -18.16 6.91 11.02
N LEU A 251 -18.24 6.65 12.33
CA LEU A 251 -19.04 5.52 12.81
C LEU A 251 -20.55 5.73 12.65
N SER A 252 -21.00 6.93 12.28
CA SER A 252 -22.42 7.21 11.99
C SER A 252 -22.77 7.14 10.50
N ALA A 253 -21.79 6.86 9.65
CA ALA A 253 -21.98 6.52 8.25
C ALA A 253 -22.22 5.02 8.05
N GLY A 254 -22.57 4.63 6.83
CA GLY A 254 -22.79 3.23 6.48
C GLY A 254 -24.15 2.72 6.97
N PRO A 255 -24.24 1.45 7.40
CA PRO A 255 -23.24 0.41 7.21
C PRO A 255 -22.94 0.12 5.72
N GLU A 256 -21.80 -0.51 5.48
CA GLU A 256 -21.21 -0.72 4.16
C GLU A 256 -20.52 -2.09 4.06
N ARG A 257 -20.04 -2.46 2.86
CA ARG A 257 -19.55 -3.80 2.52
C ARG A 257 -18.11 -4.05 2.90
N TRP A 258 -17.24 -3.08 2.68
CA TRP A 258 -15.81 -3.20 2.75
C TRP A 258 -15.30 -3.66 4.11
N SER A 259 -15.92 -3.23 5.22
CA SER A 259 -15.64 -3.77 6.55
C SER A 259 -16.68 -4.79 7.06
N ASP A 260 -17.65 -5.18 6.21
CA ASP A 260 -18.83 -6.01 6.53
C ASP A 260 -19.53 -5.64 7.85
N ASN A 261 -19.50 -4.35 8.20
CA ASN A 261 -20.13 -3.79 9.40
C ASN A 261 -21.66 -3.80 9.33
N TRP A 262 -22.24 -4.16 8.18
CA TRP A 262 -23.66 -4.42 7.99
C TRP A 262 -24.14 -5.72 8.64
N ASP A 263 -23.29 -6.75 8.76
CA ASP A 263 -23.65 -8.05 9.33
C ASP A 263 -23.22 -8.12 10.80
N ILE A 264 -24.16 -7.96 11.72
CA ILE A 264 -23.92 -8.07 13.16
C ILE A 264 -24.37 -9.43 13.72
N THR A 265 -24.72 -10.37 12.85
CA THR A 265 -25.42 -11.62 13.21
C THR A 265 -24.52 -12.85 13.04
N ARG A 266 -23.83 -12.97 11.90
CA ARG A 266 -22.87 -14.05 11.68
C ARG A 266 -21.52 -13.69 12.31
N ALA A 267 -20.88 -14.66 12.95
CA ALA A 267 -19.54 -14.51 13.52
C ALA A 267 -18.46 -14.54 12.43
N ASP A 268 -18.65 -15.46 11.50
CA ASP A 268 -17.84 -15.76 10.31
C ASP A 268 -18.66 -15.27 9.09
N VAL A 269 -18.13 -14.33 8.31
CA VAL A 269 -18.79 -13.81 7.09
C VAL A 269 -18.14 -14.29 5.80
N ASP A 270 -16.90 -14.76 5.86
CA ASP A 270 -16.08 -15.17 4.73
C ASP A 270 -16.14 -16.70 4.49
N GLY A 271 -16.29 -17.50 5.54
CA GLY A 271 -16.45 -18.95 5.54
C GLY A 271 -15.20 -19.74 5.91
N ASP A 272 -14.12 -19.10 6.37
CA ASP A 272 -12.87 -19.74 6.77
C ASP A 272 -12.94 -20.48 8.13
N GLN A 273 -14.06 -20.37 8.85
CA GLN A 273 -14.35 -20.92 10.19
C GLN A 273 -13.68 -20.16 11.36
N VAL A 274 -13.12 -18.98 11.10
CA VAL A 274 -12.61 -18.02 12.10
C VAL A 274 -13.69 -16.94 12.34
N THR A 275 -13.61 -16.23 13.47
CA THR A 275 -14.54 -15.14 13.79
C THR A 275 -13.99 -13.80 13.34
N ASP A 276 -14.76 -13.10 12.50
CA ASP A 276 -14.40 -11.83 11.90
C ASP A 276 -14.70 -10.66 12.84
N TYR A 277 -13.65 -10.07 13.38
CA TYR A 277 -13.73 -8.92 14.25
C TYR A 277 -14.06 -7.66 13.45
N ARG A 278 -15.33 -7.30 13.43
CA ARG A 278 -15.87 -6.14 12.70
C ARG A 278 -16.39 -5.07 13.66
N ILE A 279 -16.32 -3.81 13.23
CA ILE A 279 -16.67 -2.64 14.03
C ILE A 279 -17.99 -2.08 13.47
N PRO A 280 -19.11 -2.19 14.21
CA PRO A 280 -20.43 -1.84 13.69
C PRO A 280 -20.65 -0.32 13.65
N PRO A 281 -21.73 0.13 12.99
CA PRO A 281 -22.23 1.50 13.14
C PRO A 281 -22.45 1.88 14.61
N PHE A 282 -22.24 3.16 14.92
CA PHE A 282 -22.20 3.72 16.28
C PHE A 282 -23.46 3.39 17.11
N TRP A 283 -24.63 3.35 16.47
CA TRP A 283 -25.90 3.08 17.14
C TRP A 283 -26.06 1.65 17.68
N GLU A 284 -25.20 0.70 17.29
CA GLU A 284 -25.15 -0.63 17.92
C GLU A 284 -24.42 -0.64 19.27
N TYR A 285 -23.61 0.38 19.58
CA TYR A 285 -22.89 0.42 20.86
C TYR A 285 -23.82 0.68 22.04
N GLY A 286 -23.80 -0.23 23.02
CA GLY A 286 -24.75 -0.25 24.15
C GLY A 286 -26.11 -0.88 23.83
N SER A 287 -26.28 -1.51 22.66
CA SER A 287 -27.43 -2.36 22.36
C SER A 287 -27.39 -3.64 23.21
N LEU A 288 -28.51 -4.00 23.82
CA LEU A 288 -28.70 -5.28 24.53
C LEU A 288 -29.21 -6.40 23.60
N LYS A 289 -29.29 -6.15 22.30
CA LYS A 289 -29.79 -7.12 21.32
C LYS A 289 -28.72 -8.17 20.98
N PRO A 290 -29.12 -9.41 20.61
CA PRO A 290 -28.18 -10.50 20.37
C PRO A 290 -27.42 -10.32 19.04
N THR A 291 -26.12 -10.14 19.15
CA THR A 291 -25.16 -9.98 18.05
C THR A 291 -24.05 -11.03 18.17
N TYR A 292 -23.24 -11.23 17.13
CA TYR A 292 -22.18 -12.25 17.15
C TYR A 292 -21.11 -12.00 18.23
N ARG A 293 -20.91 -10.74 18.61
CA ARG A 293 -20.11 -10.30 19.77
C ARG A 293 -20.80 -9.11 20.47
N PRO A 294 -20.63 -8.92 21.79
CA PRO A 294 -21.06 -7.70 22.46
C PRO A 294 -20.38 -6.44 21.88
N PHE A 295 -21.17 -5.40 21.65
CA PHE A 295 -20.70 -4.09 21.20
C PHE A 295 -20.72 -3.08 22.35
N ASN A 296 -19.82 -3.28 23.32
CA ASN A 296 -19.72 -2.43 24.52
C ASN A 296 -18.31 -1.88 24.78
N ASN A 297 -17.39 -2.03 23.82
CA ASN A 297 -16.00 -1.59 23.94
C ASN A 297 -15.59 -0.62 22.82
N LEU A 298 -16.37 0.45 22.62
CA LEU A 298 -16.09 1.50 21.63
C LEU A 298 -14.65 2.04 21.75
N SER A 299 -14.18 2.27 22.98
CA SER A 299 -12.83 2.82 23.22
C SER A 299 -11.71 1.87 22.78
N GLY A 300 -11.89 0.55 22.96
CA GLY A 300 -10.92 -0.44 22.48
C GLY A 300 -11.00 -0.67 20.97
N ASP A 301 -12.20 -0.63 20.39
CA ASP A 301 -12.41 -0.78 18.95
C ASP A 301 -11.79 0.39 18.17
N LEU A 302 -11.91 1.63 18.66
CA LEU A 302 -11.26 2.78 18.05
C LEU A 302 -9.73 2.81 18.29
N ALA A 303 -9.24 2.24 19.40
CA ALA A 303 -7.80 2.05 19.60
C ALA A 303 -7.22 1.06 18.58
N LYS A 304 -7.95 -0.02 18.29
CA LYS A 304 -7.60 -0.99 17.24
C LYS A 304 -7.53 -0.34 15.86
N ILE A 305 -8.54 0.46 15.47
CA ILE A 305 -8.48 1.23 14.20
C ILE A 305 -7.25 2.15 14.20
N THR A 306 -7.00 2.86 15.29
CA THR A 306 -5.86 3.80 15.38
C THR A 306 -4.52 3.08 15.24
N ARG A 307 -4.34 1.93 15.89
CA ARG A 307 -3.12 1.13 15.79
C ARG A 307 -3.02 0.42 14.44
N TYR A 308 -3.85 -0.59 14.22
CA TYR A 308 -3.70 -1.54 13.11
C TYR A 308 -4.16 -1.01 11.76
N VAL A 309 -4.80 0.17 11.68
CA VAL A 309 -5.12 0.82 10.40
C VAL A 309 -4.33 2.11 10.26
N ALA A 310 -4.62 3.11 11.08
CA ALA A 310 -4.04 4.44 10.89
C ALA A 310 -2.52 4.44 11.06
N VAL A 311 -1.97 3.88 12.17
CA VAL A 311 -0.53 3.86 12.38
C VAL A 311 0.16 2.81 11.50
N ASN A 312 -0.30 1.56 11.52
CA ASN A 312 0.41 0.43 10.91
C ASN A 312 0.29 0.33 9.38
N LEU A 313 -0.80 0.83 8.78
CA LEU A 313 -1.03 0.68 7.33
C LEU A 313 -0.85 2.01 6.60
N LEU A 314 -1.29 3.11 7.20
CA LEU A 314 -1.28 4.43 6.56
C LEU A 314 -0.08 5.29 6.98
N PHE A 315 0.20 5.46 8.27
CA PHE A 315 1.14 6.48 8.75
C PHE A 315 2.59 6.00 8.79
N THR A 316 2.86 4.77 9.23
CA THR A 316 4.20 4.17 9.36
C THR A 316 4.21 2.67 9.03
N PRO A 317 3.77 2.25 7.82
CA PRO A 317 3.84 0.85 7.42
C PRO A 317 5.27 0.29 7.41
N SER A 318 5.34 -1.04 7.47
CA SER A 318 6.55 -1.79 7.13
C SER A 318 6.50 -2.16 5.64
N PRO A 319 7.58 -1.93 4.87
CA PRO A 319 7.60 -2.24 3.44
C PRO A 319 7.48 -3.74 3.18
N LEU A 320 6.87 -4.07 2.03
CA LEU A 320 6.69 -5.44 1.61
C LEU A 320 8.04 -6.10 1.26
N TYR A 321 8.86 -5.39 0.48
CA TYR A 321 10.14 -5.83 -0.05
C TYR A 321 11.31 -4.90 0.31
N ARG A 322 12.52 -5.21 -0.16
CA ARG A 322 13.71 -4.37 0.05
C ARG A 322 13.64 -3.12 -0.83
N VAL A 323 13.54 -1.93 -0.24
CA VAL A 323 13.56 -0.65 -0.99
C VAL A 323 14.90 -0.45 -1.71
N GLN A 324 15.99 -1.00 -1.17
CA GLN A 324 17.25 -1.17 -1.88
C GLN A 324 17.16 -2.26 -2.96
N ILE A 325 16.79 -1.88 -4.20
CA ILE A 325 16.59 -2.82 -5.31
C ILE A 325 17.92 -3.41 -5.86
N THR A 326 18.96 -2.59 -6.02
CA THR A 326 20.27 -3.03 -6.57
C THR A 326 21.48 -2.63 -5.70
N PRO A 327 21.48 -2.93 -4.38
CA PRO A 327 22.51 -2.47 -3.46
C PRO A 327 23.92 -2.95 -3.83
N PRO A 328 24.98 -2.21 -3.48
CA PRO A 328 24.93 -0.82 -3.01
C PRO A 328 24.70 0.19 -4.15
N LEU A 329 24.84 -0.19 -5.43
CA LEU A 329 24.66 0.70 -6.58
C LEU A 329 23.18 0.84 -7.00
N MET A 330 22.43 1.59 -6.21
CA MET A 330 21.02 1.96 -6.43
C MET A 330 20.76 2.62 -7.80
N PRO A 331 19.62 2.33 -8.46
CA PRO A 331 19.30 2.87 -9.77
C PRO A 331 18.82 4.33 -9.71
N SER A 332 19.01 5.07 -10.81
CA SER A 332 18.36 6.36 -11.05
C SER A 332 17.30 6.25 -12.15
N ASN A 333 17.59 5.55 -13.24
CA ASN A 333 16.67 5.27 -14.33
C ASN A 333 16.14 3.83 -14.20
N ILE A 334 14.84 3.70 -13.92
CA ILE A 334 14.13 2.44 -13.82
C ILE A 334 13.28 2.27 -15.09
N GLN A 335 13.41 1.12 -15.73
CA GLN A 335 12.59 0.74 -16.88
C GLN A 335 11.63 -0.36 -16.47
N VAL A 336 10.35 -0.16 -16.66
CA VAL A 336 9.35 -1.23 -16.55
C VAL A 336 9.24 -1.90 -17.91
N THR A 337 9.67 -3.16 -17.99
CA THR A 337 9.69 -3.96 -19.22
C THR A 337 8.47 -4.87 -19.20
N VAL A 338 7.44 -4.49 -19.94
CA VAL A 338 6.17 -5.21 -20.04
C VAL A 338 6.18 -6.15 -21.23
N SER A 339 6.18 -7.45 -20.94
CA SER A 339 6.18 -8.51 -21.93
C SER A 339 4.78 -9.11 -22.00
N VAL A 340 4.03 -8.78 -23.05
CA VAL A 340 2.62 -9.18 -23.18
C VAL A 340 2.51 -10.51 -23.92
N TYR A 341 2.10 -11.56 -23.23
CA TYR A 341 1.59 -12.78 -23.84
C TYR A 341 0.24 -12.49 -24.49
N GLN A 342 0.17 -12.71 -25.81
CA GLN A 342 -1.04 -12.52 -26.61
C GLN A 342 -1.82 -13.83 -26.65
N GLY A 343 -2.64 -14.06 -25.61
CA GLY A 343 -3.48 -15.25 -25.47
C GLY A 343 -4.75 -15.18 -26.31
N ASP A 344 -5.42 -14.04 -26.35
CA ASP A 344 -6.41 -13.73 -27.38
C ASP A 344 -5.69 -13.35 -28.70
N PRO A 345 -5.84 -14.12 -29.79
CA PRO A 345 -5.22 -13.81 -31.07
C PRO A 345 -5.95 -12.73 -31.88
N THR A 346 -7.11 -12.25 -31.41
CA THR A 346 -7.99 -11.32 -32.13
C THR A 346 -7.80 -9.85 -31.71
N VAL A 347 -7.21 -9.61 -30.54
CA VAL A 347 -6.95 -8.28 -29.98
C VAL A 347 -5.50 -8.21 -29.50
N ASP A 348 -4.83 -7.07 -29.71
CA ASP A 348 -3.51 -6.84 -29.14
C ASP A 348 -3.65 -6.29 -27.72
N GLY A 349 -3.36 -7.11 -26.70
CA GLY A 349 -3.44 -6.74 -25.30
C GLY A 349 -2.56 -5.53 -24.91
N SER A 350 -1.51 -5.23 -25.69
CA SER A 350 -0.68 -4.06 -25.45
C SER A 350 -1.41 -2.74 -25.72
N SER A 351 -2.54 -2.77 -26.44
CA SER A 351 -3.39 -1.60 -26.70
C SER A 351 -4.18 -1.13 -25.47
N PHE A 352 -4.34 -1.98 -24.44
CA PHE A 352 -5.00 -1.65 -23.18
C PHE A 352 -4.06 -1.05 -22.13
N ILE A 353 -2.79 -0.76 -22.49
CA ILE A 353 -1.74 -0.35 -21.54
C ILE A 353 -1.28 1.09 -21.78
N GLN A 354 -1.70 2.01 -20.91
CA GLN A 354 -1.38 3.44 -21.00
C GLN A 354 -0.03 3.77 -20.33
N SER A 355 1.07 3.40 -20.96
CA SER A 355 2.45 3.66 -20.49
C SER A 355 2.74 5.11 -20.06
N GLY A 356 2.13 6.11 -20.71
CA GLY A 356 2.27 7.52 -20.29
C GLY A 356 1.69 7.79 -18.89
N LEU A 357 0.54 7.19 -18.58
CA LEU A 357 -0.10 7.28 -17.28
C LEU A 357 0.72 6.52 -16.22
N MET A 358 1.15 5.29 -16.53
CA MET A 358 1.95 4.49 -15.58
C MET A 358 3.24 5.20 -15.16
N ASN A 359 3.99 5.73 -16.13
CA ASN A 359 5.19 6.52 -15.84
C ASN A 359 4.86 7.79 -15.03
N THR A 360 3.72 8.43 -15.28
CA THR A 360 3.30 9.59 -14.48
C THR A 360 3.06 9.19 -13.02
N ARG A 361 2.39 8.06 -12.75
CA ARG A 361 2.14 7.58 -11.38
C ARG A 361 3.41 7.17 -10.65
N TRP A 362 4.30 6.38 -11.26
CA TRP A 362 5.53 5.93 -10.58
C TRP A 362 6.53 7.08 -10.35
N ASN A 363 6.67 8.02 -11.30
CA ASN A 363 7.49 9.23 -11.07
C ASN A 363 6.88 10.14 -9.98
N ALA A 364 5.56 10.09 -9.74
CA ALA A 364 4.91 10.82 -8.64
C ALA A 364 5.09 10.13 -7.27
N LEU A 365 5.32 8.81 -7.24
CA LEU A 365 5.65 8.03 -6.03
C LEU A 365 7.13 8.17 -5.64
N GLN A 366 8.04 8.06 -6.61
CA GLN A 366 9.50 8.17 -6.43
C GLN A 366 10.07 9.31 -7.29
N PRO A 367 9.87 10.59 -6.92
CA PRO A 367 10.33 11.74 -7.71
C PRO A 367 11.85 11.87 -7.82
N VAL A 368 12.58 11.13 -6.98
CA VAL A 368 14.04 11.01 -7.04
C VAL A 368 14.53 10.02 -8.11
N ASN A 369 13.65 9.20 -8.67
CA ASN A 369 13.92 8.24 -9.73
C ASN A 369 13.32 8.73 -11.06
N ARG A 370 13.65 8.04 -12.16
CA ARG A 370 13.05 8.26 -13.48
C ARG A 370 12.49 6.94 -13.98
N PHE A 371 11.18 6.84 -14.06
CA PHE A 371 10.48 5.70 -14.62
C PHE A 371 10.24 5.89 -16.11
N SER A 372 10.44 4.80 -16.85
CA SER A 372 10.11 4.65 -18.27
C SER A 372 9.46 3.27 -18.47
N THR A 373 8.64 3.11 -19.51
CA THR A 373 8.08 1.81 -19.88
C THR A 373 8.58 1.40 -21.26
N LYS A 374 8.86 0.11 -21.44
CA LYS A 374 8.91 -0.52 -22.76
C LYS A 374 7.92 -1.67 -22.78
N ILE A 375 7.05 -1.69 -23.79
CA ILE A 375 6.07 -2.77 -23.99
C ILE A 375 6.51 -3.57 -25.22
N SER A 376 6.44 -4.90 -25.13
CA SER A 376 6.74 -5.82 -26.22
C SER A 376 5.82 -7.04 -26.15
N SER A 377 5.21 -7.44 -27.25
CA SER A 377 4.49 -8.72 -27.32
C SER A 377 5.46 -9.88 -27.38
N ILE A 378 5.14 -10.98 -26.68
CA ILE A 378 5.88 -12.24 -26.71
C ILE A 378 4.94 -13.42 -27.04
N PRO A 379 5.43 -14.49 -27.69
CA PRO A 379 4.56 -15.56 -28.15
C PRO A 379 3.92 -16.33 -26.99
N TYR A 380 2.59 -16.44 -26.99
CA TYR A 380 1.87 -17.31 -26.06
C TYR A 380 1.98 -18.77 -26.52
N THR A 381 3.07 -19.41 -26.10
CA THR A 381 3.31 -20.82 -26.43
C THR A 381 2.45 -21.75 -25.58
N ALA A 382 2.30 -23.01 -26.01
CA ALA A 382 1.63 -24.03 -25.19
C ALA A 382 2.27 -24.20 -23.78
N ALA A 383 3.56 -23.89 -23.61
CA ALA A 383 4.22 -23.90 -22.31
C ALA A 383 3.87 -22.67 -21.45
N ALA A 384 3.67 -21.49 -22.08
CA ALA A 384 3.16 -20.31 -21.39
C ALA A 384 1.73 -20.52 -20.89
N LYS A 385 0.86 -21.07 -21.75
CA LYS A 385 -0.51 -21.43 -21.38
C LYS A 385 -0.53 -22.49 -20.28
N GLN A 386 0.30 -23.53 -20.39
CA GLN A 386 0.40 -24.56 -19.34
C GLN A 386 0.80 -23.96 -17.97
N ALA A 387 1.78 -23.05 -17.95
CA ALA A 387 2.17 -22.37 -16.71
C ALA A 387 1.01 -21.53 -16.13
N TYR A 388 0.29 -20.78 -16.98
CA TYR A 388 -0.90 -20.01 -16.59
C TYR A 388 -2.02 -20.92 -16.02
N ASP A 389 -2.40 -21.97 -16.76
CA ASP A 389 -3.48 -22.90 -16.39
C ASP A 389 -3.24 -23.59 -15.03
N CYS A 390 -1.97 -23.84 -14.68
CA CYS A 390 -1.60 -24.42 -13.40
C CYS A 390 -1.75 -23.45 -12.22
N VAL A 391 -1.49 -22.14 -12.41
CA VAL A 391 -1.85 -21.12 -11.42
C VAL A 391 -3.38 -21.02 -11.30
N ALA A 392 -4.05 -20.85 -12.44
CA ALA A 392 -5.50 -20.65 -12.57
C ALA A 392 -6.32 -21.75 -11.90
N THR A 393 -5.92 -23.01 -12.07
CA THR A 393 -6.60 -24.18 -11.45
C THR A 393 -6.08 -24.53 -10.05
N GLN A 394 -5.12 -23.76 -9.50
CA GLN A 394 -4.39 -24.06 -8.26
C GLN A 394 -3.69 -25.44 -8.22
N ASN A 395 -3.45 -26.06 -9.39
CA ASN A 395 -2.81 -27.38 -9.50
C ASN A 395 -1.38 -27.22 -10.04
N PRO A 396 -0.33 -27.57 -9.27
CA PRO A 396 1.04 -27.45 -9.75
C PRO A 396 1.33 -28.36 -10.95
N CYS A 397 1.95 -27.78 -11.97
CA CYS A 397 2.40 -28.41 -13.21
C CYS A 397 3.65 -29.28 -13.01
N ASP A 398 4.61 -28.83 -12.20
CA ASP A 398 5.75 -29.61 -11.74
C ASP A 398 5.77 -29.69 -10.21
N PRO A 399 4.97 -30.59 -9.60
CA PRO A 399 4.99 -30.83 -8.15
C PRO A 399 6.30 -31.47 -7.66
N GLY A 400 7.20 -31.86 -8.58
CA GLY A 400 8.56 -32.30 -8.26
C GLY A 400 9.61 -31.18 -8.29
N SER A 401 9.20 -29.95 -8.66
CA SER A 401 10.05 -28.77 -8.64
C SER A 401 10.37 -28.30 -7.22
N GLN A 402 11.29 -27.34 -7.10
CA GLN A 402 11.65 -26.75 -5.81
C GLN A 402 10.56 -25.85 -5.21
N ILE A 403 9.69 -25.33 -6.08
CA ILE A 403 8.62 -24.41 -5.73
C ILE A 403 7.32 -25.13 -6.08
N SER A 404 6.99 -26.17 -5.31
CA SER A 404 5.89 -27.10 -5.58
C SER A 404 4.51 -26.51 -5.23
N GLN A 405 4.22 -25.32 -5.76
CA GLN A 405 2.98 -24.55 -5.60
C GLN A 405 2.57 -23.98 -6.95
N ALA A 406 1.26 -23.76 -7.12
CA ALA A 406 0.68 -23.28 -8.38
C ALA A 406 1.35 -22.01 -8.92
N GLY A 407 1.56 -20.98 -8.08
CA GLY A 407 2.29 -19.75 -8.48
C GLY A 407 3.77 -19.97 -8.81
N GLY A 408 4.39 -21.04 -8.28
CA GLY A 408 5.78 -21.38 -8.55
C GLY A 408 6.05 -21.79 -10.00
N ASP A 409 5.09 -22.45 -10.66
CA ASP A 409 5.24 -22.82 -12.08
C ASP A 409 5.31 -21.58 -13.00
N LEU A 410 4.57 -20.52 -12.65
CA LEU A 410 4.61 -19.23 -13.34
C LEU A 410 5.99 -18.57 -13.20
N PHE A 411 6.54 -18.55 -11.99
CA PHE A 411 7.90 -18.09 -11.71
C PHE A 411 8.94 -18.90 -12.50
N LEU A 412 8.90 -20.23 -12.42
CA LEU A 412 9.87 -21.11 -13.07
C LEU A 412 9.86 -20.97 -14.60
N TYR A 413 8.68 -20.80 -15.22
CA TYR A 413 8.56 -20.59 -16.65
C TYR A 413 9.10 -19.22 -17.08
N ASN A 414 8.67 -18.13 -16.42
CA ASN A 414 9.04 -16.77 -16.79
C ASN A 414 10.50 -16.44 -16.46
N PHE A 415 11.04 -16.99 -15.37
CA PHE A 415 12.47 -16.92 -15.04
C PHE A 415 13.35 -17.51 -16.15
N ALA A 416 12.90 -18.57 -16.82
CA ALA A 416 13.61 -19.14 -17.96
C ALA A 416 13.61 -18.23 -19.22
N GLN A 417 12.61 -17.36 -19.36
CA GLN A 417 12.53 -16.37 -20.45
C GLN A 417 13.28 -15.06 -20.13
N LEU A 418 13.43 -14.75 -18.83
CA LEU A 418 13.90 -13.47 -18.31
C LEU A 418 15.19 -12.93 -18.98
N PRO A 419 16.27 -13.71 -19.21
CA PRO A 419 17.47 -13.18 -19.86
C PRO A 419 17.23 -12.72 -21.30
N GLY A 420 16.36 -13.41 -22.04
CA GLY A 420 15.98 -13.03 -23.40
C GLY A 420 15.11 -11.77 -23.42
N VAL A 421 14.12 -11.71 -22.52
CA VAL A 421 13.24 -10.55 -22.34
C VAL A 421 14.03 -9.29 -21.99
N LEU A 422 14.89 -9.36 -20.96
CA LEU A 422 15.65 -8.20 -20.51
C LEU A 422 16.67 -7.71 -21.55
N SER A 423 17.32 -8.62 -22.27
CA SER A 423 18.30 -8.24 -23.31
C SER A 423 17.65 -7.66 -24.57
N ALA A 424 16.51 -8.19 -25.02
CA ALA A 424 15.73 -7.63 -26.13
C ALA A 424 15.09 -6.26 -25.78
N ASN A 425 14.77 -6.04 -24.49
CA ASN A 425 14.12 -4.83 -24.04
C ASN A 425 15.05 -3.71 -23.54
N GLN A 426 16.30 -4.03 -23.20
CA GLN A 426 17.31 -3.09 -22.72
C GLN A 426 17.35 -1.78 -23.52
N THR A 427 17.11 -0.66 -22.84
CA THR A 427 17.26 0.69 -23.38
C THR A 427 18.59 1.31 -22.92
N PRO A 428 19.30 2.11 -23.75
CA PRO A 428 20.53 2.78 -23.32
C PRO A 428 20.27 3.72 -22.13
N GLY A 429 21.07 3.60 -21.07
CA GLY A 429 20.96 4.42 -19.86
C GLY A 429 19.99 3.91 -18.80
N THR A 430 19.29 2.79 -19.03
CA THR A 430 18.53 2.09 -17.99
C THR A 430 19.48 1.48 -16.94
N ASP A 431 19.29 1.82 -15.67
CA ASP A 431 20.09 1.28 -14.56
C ASP A 431 19.50 -0.04 -14.05
N TYR A 432 18.18 -0.18 -14.04
CA TYR A 432 17.46 -1.39 -13.61
C TYR A 432 16.19 -1.60 -14.44
N GLN A 433 15.86 -2.86 -14.73
CA GLN A 433 14.62 -3.25 -15.38
C GLN A 433 13.71 -3.96 -14.35
N VAL A 434 12.48 -3.48 -14.17
CA VAL A 434 11.39 -4.25 -13.53
C VAL A 434 10.83 -5.18 -14.60
N PRO A 435 10.98 -6.52 -14.46
CA PRO A 435 10.45 -7.46 -15.43
C PRO A 435 8.97 -7.72 -15.15
N VAL A 436 8.12 -7.39 -16.12
CA VAL A 436 6.68 -7.63 -16.06
C VAL A 436 6.28 -8.63 -17.14
N PHE A 437 5.52 -9.66 -16.77
CA PHE A 437 4.93 -10.65 -17.66
C PHE A 437 3.41 -10.52 -17.60
N ALA A 438 2.84 -9.94 -18.65
CA ALA A 438 1.43 -9.60 -18.74
C ALA A 438 0.71 -10.62 -19.61
N TYR A 439 -0.39 -11.22 -19.14
CA TYR A 439 -1.16 -12.24 -19.85
C TYR A 439 -2.47 -11.61 -20.34
N HIS A 440 -2.61 -11.46 -21.65
CA HIS A 440 -3.84 -11.00 -22.28
C HIS A 440 -4.61 -12.22 -22.79
N GLU A 441 -5.52 -12.74 -21.95
CA GLU A 441 -6.27 -13.96 -22.26
C GLU A 441 -7.59 -13.65 -22.98
N PRO A 442 -8.14 -14.61 -23.76
CA PRO A 442 -9.56 -14.56 -24.11
C PRO A 442 -10.43 -14.64 -22.84
N ASN A 443 -11.75 -14.46 -22.95
CA ASN A 443 -12.66 -14.69 -21.81
C ASN A 443 -12.34 -16.04 -21.15
N PRO A 444 -12.29 -16.09 -19.80
CA PRO A 444 -11.82 -17.27 -19.07
C PRO A 444 -12.66 -18.49 -19.41
N ASP A 445 -11.99 -19.64 -19.56
CA ASP A 445 -12.70 -20.92 -19.64
C ASP A 445 -13.41 -21.12 -18.29
N PRO A 446 -14.72 -21.43 -18.24
CA PRO A 446 -15.41 -21.67 -16.97
C PRO A 446 -14.82 -22.83 -16.14
N ASN A 447 -13.90 -23.63 -16.70
CA ASN A 447 -13.12 -24.67 -16.01
C ASN A 447 -11.71 -24.20 -15.57
N VAL A 448 -11.26 -23.02 -15.98
CA VAL A 448 -9.95 -22.42 -15.70
C VAL A 448 -10.16 -20.93 -15.35
N PRO A 449 -10.55 -20.60 -14.11
CA PRO A 449 -10.82 -19.23 -13.69
C PRO A 449 -9.55 -18.38 -13.66
N GLU A 450 -9.67 -17.06 -13.81
CA GLU A 450 -8.52 -16.17 -13.61
C GLU A 450 -7.97 -16.29 -12.17
N PRO A 451 -6.65 -16.54 -12.00
CA PRO A 451 -6.07 -16.74 -10.67
C PRO A 451 -5.94 -15.45 -9.87
N PHE A 452 -5.62 -14.35 -10.55
CA PHE A 452 -5.49 -13.00 -10.00
C PHE A 452 -5.57 -11.95 -11.12
N LEU A 453 -5.71 -10.66 -10.78
CA LEU A 453 -5.51 -9.56 -11.75
C LEU A 453 -4.03 -9.21 -11.84
N GLY A 454 -3.32 -9.21 -10.72
CA GLY A 454 -1.92 -8.88 -10.62
C GLY A 454 -1.24 -9.63 -9.48
N LEU A 455 0.09 -9.71 -9.56
CA LEU A 455 0.96 -10.23 -8.51
C LEU A 455 2.38 -9.68 -8.69
N ALA A 456 2.89 -8.93 -7.71
CA ALA A 456 4.32 -8.78 -7.50
C ALA A 456 4.87 -10.00 -6.73
N ASP A 457 5.90 -10.65 -7.30
CA ASP A 457 6.43 -11.92 -6.82
C ASP A 457 7.84 -11.75 -6.20
N ASP A 458 8.26 -12.74 -5.41
CA ASP A 458 9.56 -12.80 -4.76
C ASP A 458 10.49 -13.86 -5.39
N ASP A 459 11.71 -14.05 -4.88
CA ASP A 459 12.68 -15.02 -5.39
C ASP A 459 12.48 -16.43 -4.81
N TRP A 460 11.39 -16.63 -4.05
CA TRP A 460 10.99 -17.85 -3.36
C TRP A 460 12.06 -18.40 -2.39
N THR A 461 13.03 -17.57 -2.03
CA THR A 461 14.26 -17.99 -1.34
C THR A 461 14.67 -17.03 -0.22
N THR A 462 14.60 -15.72 -0.48
CA THR A 462 15.09 -14.65 0.41
C THR A 462 14.11 -13.49 0.59
N GLY A 463 12.91 -13.59 0.00
CA GLY A 463 11.96 -12.49 -0.06
C GLY A 463 12.46 -11.31 -0.89
N THR A 464 13.34 -11.55 -1.88
CA THR A 464 13.78 -10.50 -2.81
C THR A 464 12.77 -10.35 -3.92
N GLN A 465 12.24 -9.14 -4.13
CA GLN A 465 11.33 -8.85 -5.24
C GLN A 465 11.91 -9.26 -6.60
N SER A 466 11.14 -9.98 -7.41
CA SER A 466 11.63 -10.68 -8.59
C SER A 466 10.99 -10.19 -9.88
N MET A 467 9.76 -10.62 -10.16
CA MET A 467 8.97 -10.37 -11.35
C MET A 467 7.57 -9.89 -10.96
N VAL A 468 6.93 -9.20 -11.89
CA VAL A 468 5.53 -8.76 -11.75
C VAL A 468 4.69 -9.47 -12.80
N TYR A 469 3.51 -9.92 -12.41
CA TYR A 469 2.49 -10.47 -13.30
C TYR A 469 1.28 -9.56 -13.32
N ALA A 470 0.62 -9.51 -14.47
CA ALA A 470 -0.70 -8.92 -14.61
C ALA A 470 -1.50 -9.76 -15.61
N ILE A 471 -2.81 -9.86 -15.42
CA ILE A 471 -3.75 -10.64 -16.22
C ILE A 471 -4.90 -9.70 -16.60
N ASP A 472 -5.39 -9.84 -17.83
CA ASP A 472 -6.46 -9.03 -18.40
C ASP A 472 -7.23 -9.84 -19.44
N SER A 473 -8.56 -9.92 -19.27
CA SER A 473 -9.47 -10.51 -20.24
C SER A 473 -10.64 -9.58 -20.61
N GLN A 474 -11.44 -9.97 -21.61
CA GLN A 474 -12.67 -9.23 -21.92
C GLN A 474 -13.69 -9.26 -20.75
N ALA A 475 -13.66 -10.28 -19.89
CA ALA A 475 -14.51 -10.35 -18.71
C ALA A 475 -14.09 -9.32 -17.66
N ASP A 476 -12.80 -9.22 -17.34
CA ASP A 476 -12.24 -8.20 -16.43
C ASP A 476 -12.62 -6.78 -16.88
N ARG A 477 -12.41 -6.47 -18.16
CA ARG A 477 -12.75 -5.16 -18.73
C ARG A 477 -14.25 -4.88 -18.71
N ALA A 478 -15.10 -5.90 -18.86
CA ALA A 478 -16.55 -5.77 -18.71
C ALA A 478 -16.98 -5.54 -17.25
N LEU A 479 -16.21 -6.04 -16.27
CA LEU A 479 -16.35 -5.72 -14.85
C LEU A 479 -15.75 -4.36 -14.47
N GLY A 480 -15.02 -3.71 -15.38
CA GLY A 480 -14.45 -2.37 -15.22
C GLY A 480 -12.97 -2.32 -14.86
N TYR A 481 -12.28 -3.45 -14.81
CA TYR A 481 -10.87 -3.51 -14.45
C TYR A 481 -9.97 -3.19 -15.64
N GLY A 482 -9.05 -2.25 -15.46
CA GLY A 482 -8.05 -1.84 -16.44
C GLY A 482 -6.70 -2.54 -16.25
N PHE A 483 -6.00 -2.75 -17.36
CA PHE A 483 -4.66 -3.34 -17.33
C PHE A 483 -3.62 -2.35 -16.77
N THR A 484 -3.80 -1.06 -17.06
CA THR A 484 -2.93 0.04 -16.64
C THR A 484 -2.94 0.22 -15.11
N THR A 485 -4.12 0.25 -14.49
CA THR A 485 -4.28 0.42 -13.03
C THR A 485 -3.67 -0.74 -12.27
N THR A 486 -3.96 -1.97 -12.72
CA THR A 486 -3.34 -3.21 -12.24
C THR A 486 -1.81 -3.16 -12.33
N LEU A 487 -1.24 -2.80 -13.49
CA LEU A 487 0.21 -2.68 -13.66
C LEU A 487 0.85 -1.62 -12.74
N ILE A 488 0.17 -0.49 -12.50
CA ILE A 488 0.67 0.54 -11.58
C ILE A 488 0.72 0.01 -10.14
N HIS A 489 -0.33 -0.72 -9.71
CA HIS A 489 -0.45 -1.35 -8.40
C HIS A 489 0.71 -2.34 -8.15
N GLU A 490 0.89 -3.33 -9.03
CA GLU A 490 1.90 -4.38 -8.82
C GLU A 490 3.33 -3.87 -8.90
N VAL A 491 3.63 -2.91 -9.80
CA VAL A 491 4.95 -2.26 -9.78
C VAL A 491 5.12 -1.39 -8.52
N GLY A 492 4.02 -0.87 -7.95
CA GLY A 492 3.99 -0.28 -6.61
C GLY A 492 4.48 -1.25 -5.53
N HIS A 493 3.96 -2.48 -5.53
CA HIS A 493 4.48 -3.56 -4.68
C HIS A 493 5.94 -3.87 -4.96
N HIS A 494 6.37 -4.02 -6.23
CA HIS A 494 7.79 -4.27 -6.58
C HIS A 494 8.73 -3.16 -6.06
N THR A 495 8.24 -1.93 -5.93
CA THR A 495 8.98 -0.82 -5.28
C THR A 495 8.88 -0.79 -3.74
N ALA A 496 8.29 -1.83 -3.14
CA ALA A 496 8.13 -2.15 -1.72
C ALA A 496 6.91 -1.57 -0.96
N LEU A 497 5.86 -1.11 -1.64
CA LEU A 497 4.60 -0.78 -0.96
C LEU A 497 3.84 -2.06 -0.53
N SER A 498 3.07 -1.96 0.55
CA SER A 498 2.07 -2.95 0.98
C SER A 498 0.66 -2.43 0.63
N HIS A 499 -0.35 -3.30 0.63
CA HIS A 499 -1.75 -2.85 0.62
C HIS A 499 -2.06 -2.11 1.93
N PRO A 500 -3.07 -1.22 1.97
CA PRO A 500 -3.50 -0.59 3.20
C PRO A 500 -4.49 -1.46 4.00
N HIS A 501 -4.55 -2.77 3.76
CA HIS A 501 -5.33 -3.75 4.54
C HIS A 501 -4.49 -4.94 5.07
N ASP A 502 -3.20 -5.03 4.72
CA ASP A 502 -2.27 -6.00 5.30
C ASP A 502 -0.96 -5.32 5.73
N GLY A 503 -0.38 -5.78 6.83
CA GLY A 503 0.74 -5.09 7.46
C GLY A 503 1.40 -5.87 8.56
N TYR A 504 2.31 -5.21 9.27
CA TYR A 504 3.05 -5.78 10.36
C TYR A 504 3.03 -4.82 11.55
N ASP A 505 2.77 -5.35 12.74
CA ASP A 505 2.82 -4.62 14.02
C ASP A 505 4.14 -4.93 14.75
N PRO A 506 5.11 -4.00 14.78
CA PRO A 506 6.39 -4.23 15.46
C PRO A 506 6.30 -4.34 16.99
N GLY A 507 5.19 -3.93 17.60
CA GLY A 507 4.98 -4.02 19.05
C GLY A 507 4.51 -5.41 19.51
N GLU A 508 3.83 -6.14 18.63
CA GLU A 508 3.39 -7.53 18.83
C GLU A 508 4.22 -8.57 18.07
N ASP A 509 5.09 -8.16 17.14
CA ASP A 509 5.85 -9.03 16.22
C ASP A 509 4.91 -9.91 15.37
N VAL A 510 3.81 -9.31 14.91
CA VAL A 510 2.72 -9.97 14.15
C VAL A 510 2.60 -9.34 12.78
N ASP A 511 2.72 -10.17 11.73
CA ASP A 511 2.25 -9.86 10.39
C ASP A 511 0.77 -10.29 10.28
N TYR A 512 -0.08 -9.45 9.69
CA TYR A 512 -1.53 -9.63 9.66
C TYR A 512 -2.12 -9.16 8.33
N GLY A 513 -3.11 -9.92 7.85
CA GLY A 513 -4.05 -9.48 6.81
C GLY A 513 -5.42 -9.18 7.40
N ALA A 514 -6.33 -8.66 6.58
CA ALA A 514 -7.65 -8.22 6.99
C ALA A 514 -8.71 -9.35 7.08
N GLY A 515 -8.38 -10.41 7.83
CA GLY A 515 -9.26 -11.55 8.14
C GLY A 515 -9.38 -11.82 9.65
N GLY A 516 -10.41 -12.56 10.06
CA GLY A 516 -10.57 -13.05 11.44
C GLY A 516 -10.40 -11.95 12.51
N PRO A 517 -9.44 -12.07 13.46
CA PRO A 517 -9.26 -11.09 14.54
C PRO A 517 -8.87 -9.68 14.07
N PHE A 518 -8.49 -9.51 12.79
CA PHE A 518 -8.10 -8.25 12.16
C PHE A 518 -9.04 -7.82 11.03
N TYR A 519 -10.24 -8.41 10.87
CA TYR A 519 -11.14 -8.10 9.75
C TYR A 519 -11.46 -6.60 9.56
N TYR A 520 -11.52 -5.83 10.65
CA TYR A 520 -11.66 -4.36 10.58
C TYR A 520 -10.50 -3.63 9.88
N ALA A 521 -9.37 -4.30 9.59
CA ALA A 521 -8.23 -3.71 8.89
C ALA A 521 -8.54 -3.36 7.42
N GLN A 522 -9.58 -3.95 6.84
CA GLN A 522 -10.14 -3.56 5.53
C GLN A 522 -10.40 -2.04 5.44
N LEU A 523 -10.69 -1.36 6.56
CA LEU A 523 -10.94 0.09 6.58
C LEU A 523 -9.77 0.93 6.02
N GLY A 524 -8.53 0.43 6.00
CA GLY A 524 -7.43 1.21 5.43
C GLY A 524 -7.47 1.32 3.90
N ASP A 525 -8.16 0.41 3.21
CA ASP A 525 -8.49 0.55 1.78
C ASP A 525 -9.36 1.78 1.51
N GLU A 526 -10.13 2.25 2.49
CA GLU A 526 -10.88 3.51 2.43
C GLU A 526 -9.91 4.71 2.62
N SER A 527 -8.94 4.80 1.71
CA SER A 527 -7.92 5.83 1.60
C SER A 527 -7.59 6.11 0.14
N HIS A 528 -7.02 7.28 -0.13
CA HIS A 528 -6.60 7.70 -1.46
C HIS A 528 -5.33 6.94 -1.87
N SER A 529 -5.46 5.70 -2.34
CA SER A 529 -4.32 4.86 -2.66
C SER A 529 -4.67 3.85 -3.77
N ILE A 530 -3.92 3.86 -4.86
CA ILE A 530 -4.00 2.79 -5.88
C ILE A 530 -3.58 1.42 -5.32
N MET A 531 -2.84 1.37 -4.21
CA MET A 531 -2.57 0.10 -3.48
C MET A 531 -3.79 -0.47 -2.76
N SER A 532 -4.95 0.21 -2.83
CA SER A 532 -6.19 -0.25 -2.22
C SER A 532 -6.96 -1.21 -3.13
N TYR A 533 -7.64 -2.19 -2.55
CA TYR A 533 -8.59 -3.05 -3.27
C TYR A 533 -9.99 -2.43 -3.44
N ILE A 534 -10.22 -1.19 -2.97
CA ILE A 534 -11.50 -0.50 -3.15
C ILE A 534 -11.69 0.15 -4.53
N ASP A 535 -10.63 0.26 -5.34
CA ASP A 535 -10.66 0.79 -6.73
C ASP A 535 -11.23 2.22 -6.87
N LEU A 536 -10.95 3.10 -5.90
CA LEU A 536 -11.44 4.50 -5.88
C LEU A 536 -10.38 5.57 -6.19
N SER A 537 -9.12 5.17 -6.37
CA SER A 537 -8.04 6.08 -6.77
C SER A 537 -7.09 5.40 -7.74
N SER A 538 -6.78 6.10 -8.85
CA SER A 538 -5.74 5.71 -9.80
C SER A 538 -4.35 6.28 -9.44
N GLU A 539 -4.17 6.82 -8.22
CA GLU A 539 -2.95 7.50 -7.77
C GLU A 539 -2.34 6.92 -6.49
N PHE A 540 -1.02 7.09 -6.34
CA PHE A 540 -0.36 6.95 -5.04
C PHE A 540 -0.68 8.17 -4.16
N GLY A 541 -1.30 7.92 -3.01
CA GLY A 541 -1.65 8.91 -1.99
C GLY A 541 -0.45 9.53 -1.27
N GLN A 542 -0.75 10.52 -0.44
CA GLN A 542 0.23 11.13 0.46
C GLN A 542 0.87 10.10 1.40
N PHE A 543 0.09 9.12 1.89
CA PHE A 543 0.59 8.07 2.78
C PHE A 543 1.56 7.10 2.09
N ASN A 544 1.29 6.72 0.83
CA ASN A 544 2.24 5.92 0.05
C ASN A 544 3.53 6.71 -0.22
N ARG A 545 3.40 7.99 -0.61
CA ARG A 545 4.54 8.89 -0.91
C ARG A 545 5.40 9.19 0.32
N ASP A 546 4.79 9.44 1.47
CA ASP A 546 5.53 9.62 2.73
C ASP A 546 6.34 8.37 3.07
N SER A 547 5.70 7.20 3.01
CA SER A 547 6.32 5.90 3.32
C SER A 547 7.49 5.61 2.39
N MET A 548 7.27 5.69 1.08
CA MET A 548 8.30 5.48 0.07
C MET A 548 9.51 6.40 0.27
N ASN A 549 9.27 7.70 0.47
CA ASN A 549 10.35 8.65 0.66
C ASN A 549 11.12 8.42 1.97
N ARG A 550 10.46 8.01 3.06
CA ARG A 550 11.16 7.63 4.31
C ARG A 550 12.10 6.45 4.12
N TYR A 551 11.64 5.40 3.44
CA TYR A 551 12.46 4.23 3.16
C TYR A 551 13.64 4.58 2.27
N LEU A 552 13.43 5.39 1.22
CA LEU A 552 14.48 5.84 0.31
C LEU A 552 15.55 6.68 1.03
N VAL A 553 15.20 7.49 2.04
CA VAL A 553 16.20 8.23 2.84
C VAL A 553 17.12 7.25 3.57
N ALA A 554 16.56 6.26 4.29
CA ALA A 554 17.37 5.27 4.99
C ALA A 554 18.21 4.45 4.01
N ALA A 555 17.61 3.96 2.92
CA ALA A 555 18.28 3.18 1.88
C ALA A 555 19.47 3.95 1.26
N TYR A 556 19.28 5.19 0.81
CA TYR A 556 20.36 5.97 0.19
C TYR A 556 21.51 6.29 1.16
N LEU A 557 21.22 6.61 2.43
CA LEU A 557 22.26 6.87 3.42
C LEU A 557 23.05 5.59 3.77
N ASN A 558 22.36 4.46 3.92
CA ASN A 558 22.99 3.17 4.20
C ASN A 558 23.80 2.64 3.01
N GLN A 559 23.30 2.77 1.78
CA GLN A 559 24.08 2.41 0.60
C GLN A 559 25.27 3.36 0.37
N ALA A 560 25.17 4.66 0.70
CA ALA A 560 26.31 5.56 0.67
C ALA A 560 27.42 5.08 1.63
N ASN A 561 27.08 4.66 2.84
CA ASN A 561 28.04 4.10 3.79
C ASN A 561 28.67 2.79 3.31
N ALA A 562 27.89 1.91 2.66
CA ALA A 562 28.41 0.69 2.04
C ALA A 562 29.44 1.00 0.94
N ILE A 563 29.17 1.99 0.07
CA ILE A 563 30.11 2.43 -0.98
C ILE A 563 31.37 3.06 -0.38
N LEU A 564 31.24 3.84 0.70
CA LEU A 564 32.39 4.38 1.43
C LEU A 564 33.28 3.28 2.04
N LYS A 565 32.70 2.14 2.45
CA LYS A 565 33.50 0.98 2.84
C LYS A 565 34.28 0.40 1.66
N VAL A 566 33.69 0.24 0.48
CA VAL A 566 34.40 -0.24 -0.71
C VAL A 566 35.59 0.66 -1.06
N ALA A 567 35.42 1.99 -0.93
CA ALA A 567 36.51 2.95 -1.12
C ALA A 567 37.62 2.84 -0.05
N ALA A 568 37.24 2.59 1.21
CA ALA A 568 38.18 2.39 2.31
C ALA A 568 38.97 1.09 2.17
N ASP A 569 38.31 -0.01 1.82
CA ASP A 569 38.94 -1.31 1.55
C ASP A 569 39.89 -1.21 0.33
N SER A 570 39.63 -0.29 -0.60
CA SER A 570 40.48 0.03 -1.76
C SER A 570 41.59 1.05 -1.46
N GLY A 571 41.74 1.49 -0.21
CA GLY A 571 42.77 2.48 0.21
C GLY A 571 42.52 3.92 -0.24
N GLN A 572 41.32 4.25 -0.73
CA GLN A 572 40.99 5.56 -1.33
C GLN A 572 40.33 6.56 -0.37
N SER A 573 40.16 6.25 0.92
CA SER A 573 39.49 7.16 1.88
C SER A 573 40.04 8.60 1.88
N ASN A 574 41.36 8.76 1.74
CA ASN A 574 42.01 10.07 1.76
C ASN A 574 41.81 10.85 0.45
N SER A 575 41.71 10.18 -0.70
CA SER A 575 41.57 10.86 -2.01
C SER A 575 40.17 11.42 -2.25
N ILE A 576 39.16 10.91 -1.53
CA ILE A 576 37.76 11.34 -1.60
C ILE A 576 37.30 12.21 -0.41
N GLN A 577 38.15 12.46 0.59
CA GLN A 577 37.74 13.02 1.89
C GLN A 577 36.93 14.33 1.77
N ALA A 578 37.35 15.26 0.91
CA ALA A 578 36.66 16.54 0.71
C ALA A 578 35.25 16.35 0.10
N GLN A 579 35.12 15.41 -0.83
CA GLN A 579 33.85 15.04 -1.47
C GLN A 579 32.90 14.39 -0.45
N VAL A 580 33.42 13.54 0.44
CA VAL A 580 32.63 12.92 1.52
C VAL A 580 32.13 13.96 2.53
N LEU A 581 32.95 14.95 2.91
CA LEU A 581 32.51 16.06 3.77
C LEU A 581 31.39 16.91 3.13
N ASN A 582 31.41 17.06 1.81
CA ASN A 582 30.33 17.73 1.07
C ASN A 582 29.07 16.86 0.95
N ALA A 583 29.22 15.55 0.73
CA ALA A 583 28.10 14.60 0.74
C ALA A 583 27.42 14.54 2.12
N ASP A 584 28.19 14.55 3.21
CA ASP A 584 27.69 14.57 4.59
C ASP A 584 26.84 15.81 4.89
N ALA A 585 27.15 16.96 4.28
CA ALA A 585 26.31 18.15 4.40
C ALA A 585 24.90 17.94 3.78
N SER A 586 24.80 17.22 2.66
CA SER A 586 23.49 16.80 2.11
C SER A 586 22.82 15.74 2.97
N ALA A 587 23.56 14.78 3.53
CA ALA A 587 23.02 13.78 4.45
C ALA A 587 22.41 14.43 5.73
N ARG A 588 23.08 15.43 6.31
CA ARG A 588 22.54 16.22 7.43
C ARG A 588 21.30 17.02 7.06
N ARG A 589 21.24 17.58 5.84
CA ARG A 589 20.01 18.21 5.33
C ARG A 589 18.88 17.21 5.15
N ALA A 590 19.17 15.99 4.68
CA ALA A 590 18.19 14.92 4.54
C ALA A 590 17.56 14.58 5.89
N LEU A 591 18.37 14.33 6.92
CA LEU A 591 17.87 14.05 8.27
C LEU A 591 17.06 15.23 8.84
N ALA A 592 17.51 16.47 8.66
CA ALA A 592 16.75 17.65 9.11
C ALA A 592 15.38 17.78 8.41
N SER A 593 15.31 17.53 7.10
CA SER A 593 14.06 17.50 6.33
C SER A 593 13.15 16.34 6.74
N TYR A 594 13.72 15.17 7.03
CA TYR A 594 12.99 13.99 7.53
C TYR A 594 12.30 14.31 8.86
N GLN A 595 13.02 14.88 9.82
CA GLN A 595 12.45 15.29 11.13
C GLN A 595 11.34 16.34 10.96
N ALA A 596 11.45 17.23 9.97
CA ALA A 596 10.40 18.20 9.63
C ALA A 596 9.18 17.58 8.91
N MET A 597 9.18 16.27 8.62
CA MET A 597 8.20 15.56 7.78
C MET A 597 8.11 16.10 6.34
N ASN A 598 9.18 16.72 5.85
CA ASN A 598 9.40 16.99 4.43
C ASN A 598 10.14 15.80 3.83
N TYR A 599 9.44 14.68 3.67
CA TYR A 599 10.05 13.41 3.27
C TYR A 599 10.55 13.42 1.81
N ASP A 600 9.84 14.07 0.89
CA ASP A 600 10.31 14.28 -0.50
C ASP A 600 11.64 15.06 -0.52
N GLY A 601 11.67 16.23 0.13
CA GLY A 601 12.90 17.01 0.27
C GLY A 601 14.02 16.23 0.98
N ALA A 602 13.68 15.36 1.93
CA ALA A 602 14.65 14.47 2.58
C ALA A 602 15.21 13.44 1.60
N ALA A 603 14.37 12.76 0.82
CA ALA A 603 14.77 11.76 -0.17
C ALA A 603 15.66 12.39 -1.25
N GLN A 604 15.32 13.59 -1.74
CA GLN A 604 16.15 14.34 -2.68
C GLN A 604 17.55 14.65 -2.11
N GLN A 605 17.63 15.08 -0.84
CA GLN A 605 18.93 15.35 -0.18
C GLN A 605 19.71 14.07 0.11
N ALA A 606 19.05 12.97 0.47
CA ALA A 606 19.67 11.66 0.70
C ALA A 606 20.25 11.11 -0.60
N LYS A 607 19.48 11.17 -1.70
CA LYS A 607 19.98 10.81 -3.03
C LYS A 607 21.15 11.71 -3.45
N ALA A 608 21.09 13.02 -3.19
CA ALA A 608 22.20 13.93 -3.51
C ALA A 608 23.49 13.57 -2.74
N ALA A 609 23.39 13.18 -1.47
CA ALA A 609 24.53 12.67 -0.68
C ALA A 609 25.08 11.36 -1.28
N TYR A 610 24.19 10.41 -1.58
CA TYR A 610 24.52 9.12 -2.18
C TYR A 610 25.21 9.28 -3.55
N SER A 611 24.64 10.06 -4.47
CA SER A 611 25.22 10.29 -5.80
C SER A 611 26.57 11.01 -5.74
N ALA A 612 26.79 11.91 -4.77
CA ALA A 612 28.09 12.53 -4.55
C ALA A 612 29.14 11.51 -4.06
N VAL A 613 28.76 10.54 -3.22
CA VAL A 613 29.63 9.42 -2.82
C VAL A 613 29.94 8.52 -4.01
N VAL A 614 28.94 8.08 -4.78
CA VAL A 614 29.13 7.27 -6.00
C VAL A 614 30.14 7.93 -6.94
N ALA A 615 29.91 9.21 -7.27
CA ALA A 615 30.77 9.95 -8.19
C ALA A 615 32.20 10.10 -7.65
N ALA A 616 32.38 10.35 -6.35
CA ALA A 616 33.70 10.47 -5.75
C ALA A 616 34.49 9.15 -5.79
N VAL A 617 33.83 8.04 -5.47
CA VAL A 617 34.46 6.70 -5.44
C VAL A 617 34.80 6.21 -6.85
N GLN A 618 33.91 6.43 -7.83
CA GLN A 618 34.20 6.16 -9.24
C GLN A 618 35.33 7.05 -9.79
N SER A 619 35.37 8.34 -9.41
CA SER A 619 36.45 9.25 -9.81
C SER A 619 37.82 8.86 -9.22
N ALA A 620 37.83 8.15 -8.09
CA ALA A 620 39.03 7.56 -7.50
C ALA A 620 39.44 6.22 -8.14
N GLY A 621 38.77 5.79 -9.22
CA GLY A 621 39.07 4.55 -9.95
C GLY A 621 38.57 3.28 -9.27
N VAL A 622 37.71 3.38 -8.25
CA VAL A 622 37.18 2.24 -7.52
C VAL A 622 35.90 1.74 -8.17
N SER A 623 35.87 0.44 -8.50
CA SER A 623 34.66 -0.23 -8.97
C SER A 623 33.68 -0.44 -7.82
N ILE A 624 32.40 -0.13 -8.05
CA ILE A 624 31.33 -0.31 -7.07
C ILE A 624 30.51 -1.53 -7.52
N PRO A 625 30.35 -2.57 -6.67
CA PRO A 625 29.52 -3.72 -7.02
C PRO A 625 28.04 -3.31 -7.14
N LYS A 626 27.30 -4.06 -7.94
CA LYS A 626 25.86 -3.90 -8.14
C LYS A 626 25.19 -5.25 -7.92
N PHE A 627 24.24 -5.32 -7.00
CA PHE A 627 23.39 -6.50 -6.86
C PHE A 627 22.34 -6.54 -7.97
N VAL A 628 22.08 -7.73 -8.48
CA VAL A 628 21.04 -8.05 -9.45
C VAL A 628 20.44 -9.37 -9.00
N TRP A 629 19.16 -9.39 -8.63
CA TRP A 629 18.55 -10.51 -7.90
C TRP A 629 18.64 -11.87 -8.63
N TYR A 630 18.61 -11.87 -9.96
CA TYR A 630 18.71 -13.08 -10.77
C TYR A 630 20.16 -13.50 -11.08
N GLU A 631 21.17 -12.68 -10.78
CA GLU A 631 22.57 -13.04 -11.01
C GLU A 631 23.05 -14.03 -9.93
N GLY A 632 23.33 -15.27 -10.36
CA GLY A 632 23.70 -16.36 -9.47
C GLY A 632 22.53 -17.18 -8.92
N PHE A 633 21.28 -16.82 -9.26
CA PHE A 633 20.12 -17.66 -8.97
C PHE A 633 20.22 -18.97 -9.75
N THR A 634 20.38 -20.09 -9.04
CA THR A 634 20.43 -21.41 -9.64
C THR A 634 19.22 -22.22 -9.20
N LEU A 635 18.41 -22.65 -10.17
CA LEU A 635 17.44 -23.72 -9.97
C LEU A 635 18.23 -24.98 -9.57
N PHE A 636 18.23 -25.34 -8.29
CA PHE A 636 18.87 -26.57 -7.83
C PHE A 636 18.06 -27.74 -8.39
N SER A 637 18.65 -28.47 -9.32
CA SER A 637 18.01 -29.67 -9.85
C SER A 637 18.02 -30.77 -8.79
N THR A 638 16.92 -30.95 -8.07
CA THR A 638 16.54 -32.29 -7.61
C THR A 638 16.45 -33.19 -8.85
N ALA A 639 17.10 -34.33 -8.79
CA ALA A 639 17.19 -35.20 -9.95
C ALA A 639 15.80 -35.76 -10.31
N ALA A 640 15.39 -35.56 -11.57
CA ALA A 640 14.23 -36.15 -12.27
C ALA A 640 13.02 -35.25 -12.68
N SER A 641 13.19 -33.95 -12.96
CA SER A 641 12.23 -33.25 -13.83
C SER A 641 12.40 -33.69 -15.31
N THR A 642 11.70 -34.75 -15.70
CA THR A 642 11.67 -35.22 -17.09
C THR A 642 10.90 -34.25 -18.00
N VAL A 643 9.96 -33.48 -17.44
CA VAL A 643 9.16 -32.47 -18.14
C VAL A 643 10.02 -31.29 -18.62
N MET A 644 10.84 -30.71 -17.75
CA MET A 644 11.67 -29.54 -18.12
C MET A 644 12.74 -29.87 -19.17
N ARG A 645 13.18 -31.14 -19.27
CA ARG A 645 14.00 -31.62 -20.39
C ARG A 645 13.25 -31.66 -21.71
N ASN A 646 11.96 -31.98 -21.73
CA ASN A 646 11.15 -31.99 -22.95
C ASN A 646 10.85 -30.56 -23.44
N ILE A 647 10.58 -29.62 -22.51
CA ILE A 647 10.42 -28.20 -22.82
C ILE A 647 11.72 -27.64 -23.42
N LEU A 648 12.86 -27.85 -22.76
CA LEU A 648 14.16 -27.33 -23.22
C LEU A 648 14.72 -28.04 -24.47
N HIS A 649 14.38 -29.30 -24.74
CA HIS A 649 14.76 -29.97 -25.99
C HIS A 649 14.02 -29.43 -27.22
N SER A 650 12.88 -28.76 -27.05
CA SER A 650 12.21 -28.06 -28.17
C SER A 650 12.97 -26.84 -28.70
N GLN A 651 13.96 -26.32 -27.95
CA GLN A 651 14.71 -25.10 -28.29
C GLN A 651 16.25 -25.26 -28.34
N GLY A 652 16.78 -26.49 -28.39
CA GLY A 652 18.09 -26.76 -28.99
C GLY A 652 19.37 -26.40 -28.23
N LEU A 653 19.32 -26.05 -26.93
CA LEU A 653 20.52 -25.68 -26.14
C LEU A 653 21.03 -26.84 -25.25
N ARG A 654 22.36 -27.09 -25.25
CA ARG A 654 23.03 -28.15 -24.46
C ARG A 654 23.72 -27.62 -23.20
N LYS A 655 23.68 -28.39 -22.10
CA LYS A 655 24.22 -28.07 -20.76
C LYS A 655 25.63 -28.62 -20.47
N GLN A 656 26.30 -27.96 -19.53
CA GLN A 656 27.16 -28.50 -18.44
C GLN A 656 26.94 -27.63 -17.17
N GLY A 657 27.10 -28.08 -15.91
CA GLY A 657 27.32 -29.45 -15.43
C GLY A 657 27.92 -29.57 -14.01
N VAL A 658 27.26 -29.08 -12.95
CA VAL A 658 27.75 -29.14 -11.54
C VAL A 658 26.65 -29.60 -10.56
N VAL A 659 27.04 -30.23 -9.44
CA VAL A 659 26.19 -30.90 -8.43
C VAL A 659 26.21 -30.15 -7.09
N GLY A 660 25.07 -30.09 -6.38
CA GLY A 660 24.93 -29.51 -5.03
C GLY A 660 23.91 -30.28 -4.16
N GLN A 661 24.01 -30.17 -2.84
CA GLN A 661 23.31 -31.03 -1.86
C GLN A 661 21.88 -30.56 -1.48
N SER A 662 21.09 -31.50 -0.95
CA SER A 662 19.70 -31.30 -0.50
C SER A 662 19.62 -30.87 0.97
N LEU A 663 18.69 -29.95 1.26
CA LEU A 663 18.16 -29.67 2.60
C LEU A 663 16.64 -29.90 2.57
N SER A 664 16.18 -30.96 3.23
CA SER A 664 14.75 -31.28 3.36
C SER A 664 14.15 -30.59 4.58
N GLY A 665 13.27 -29.62 4.35
CA GLY A 665 12.53 -28.94 5.42
C GLY A 665 11.17 -28.46 4.90
N THR A 666 10.15 -29.31 4.99
CA THR A 666 8.78 -28.99 4.56
C THR A 666 8.18 -27.94 5.50
N ARG A 667 8.36 -26.66 5.17
CA ARG A 667 7.53 -25.58 5.72
C ARG A 667 6.30 -25.45 4.84
N ILE A 668 5.13 -25.64 5.44
CA ILE A 668 3.85 -25.31 4.79
C ILE A 668 3.83 -23.79 4.67
N LEU A 669 4.01 -23.32 3.45
CA LEU A 669 3.93 -21.90 3.12
C LEU A 669 2.46 -21.52 3.16
N HIS A 670 2.06 -20.83 4.23
CA HIS A 670 0.90 -19.98 4.17
C HIS A 670 1.24 -18.88 3.17
N TYR A 671 0.74 -19.02 1.94
CA TYR A 671 0.49 -17.88 1.08
C TYR A 671 -0.22 -16.83 1.94
N PHE A 672 0.12 -15.55 1.80
CA PHE A 672 -0.77 -14.51 2.30
C PHE A 672 -2.15 -14.81 1.71
N PRO A 673 -3.20 -15.06 2.52
CA PRO A 673 -4.52 -15.24 1.98
C PRO A 673 -4.92 -13.89 1.39
N ILE A 674 -4.73 -13.74 0.09
CA ILE A 674 -5.46 -12.76 -0.70
C ILE A 674 -6.92 -13.17 -0.47
N ASP A 675 -7.65 -12.39 0.33
CA ASP A 675 -8.95 -12.77 0.90
C ASP A 675 -9.83 -13.42 -0.18
N ASP A 676 -9.94 -14.76 -0.09
CA ASP A 676 -10.44 -15.63 -1.16
C ASP A 676 -11.95 -15.37 -1.42
N THR A 677 -12.57 -14.62 -0.52
CA THR A 677 -14.00 -14.32 -0.47
C THR A 677 -14.33 -12.96 -1.08
N ARG A 678 -13.34 -12.06 -1.15
CA ARG A 678 -13.39 -10.86 -2.00
C ARG A 678 -12.98 -11.19 -3.43
N TRP A 679 -12.09 -12.17 -3.59
CA TRP A 679 -11.97 -12.92 -4.85
C TRP A 679 -13.27 -13.62 -5.25
N ALA A 680 -14.11 -14.07 -4.32
CA ALA A 680 -15.41 -14.64 -4.66
C ALA A 680 -16.42 -13.62 -5.25
N GLU A 681 -16.25 -12.29 -5.04
CA GLU A 681 -16.99 -11.26 -5.79
C GLU A 681 -16.45 -11.06 -7.22
N ARG A 682 -15.21 -11.50 -7.51
CA ARG A 682 -14.67 -11.64 -8.88
C ARG A 682 -15.07 -12.98 -9.53
N ARG A 683 -15.32 -14.05 -8.75
CA ARG A 683 -15.72 -15.38 -9.26
C ARG A 683 -17.22 -15.63 -9.41
N ASN A 684 -18.09 -14.89 -8.73
CA ASN A 684 -19.55 -15.13 -8.71
C ASN A 684 -20.37 -14.07 -9.45
N LEU A 685 -19.82 -13.45 -10.50
CA LEU A 685 -20.58 -12.72 -11.51
C LEU A 685 -20.53 -13.55 -12.81
N PRO A 686 -21.68 -13.83 -13.47
CA PRO A 686 -21.75 -14.73 -14.62
C PRO A 686 -21.23 -14.13 -15.95
#